data_AF-A0A0K8W210-F1
#
_entry.id   AF-A0A0K8W210-F1
#
_cell.length_a   1.000
_cell.length_b   1.000
_cell.length_c   1.000
_cell.angle_alpha   90.00
_cell.angle_beta   90.00
_cell.angle_gamma   90.00
#
_symmetry.space_group_name_H-M   'P 1'
#
loop_
_entity.id
_entity.type
_entity.pdbx_description
1 polymer ?
#
loop_
_entity_poly.entity_id
_entity_poly.type
_entity_poly.pdbx_seq_one_letter_code
_entity_poly.pdbx_strand_id
1 'polypeptide(L)'
;SSLEVLCFSHGIYTCIAQNYNGNVSIQANVTVYDNEQKPRLIIEPYDLEVILGTIFEIPCKAEDHSDVQVIWRHDGKVITEIIFSNDKYQVSGSGSLLVKNVTTADGGRYECTLKNQYGRVTASALVKVKGSVSKAPGDNYVRIAFNEALMEIDLAINNTIDALFTKRSRNSNGTPNYADLLRVFRFPKGEARQLARAAEIYERTLVNIRKHIAKGDALSTSSESYEFKDILSREHLHLLAELSGCVEHREMPNCTDMCYHSRYRSIDGTCNNMKNPWWGASLTAFKRNVKPIYENGFSTPVGWTKKKLYGGFLKPSSRLISTSVITTKRITPDNRITHMVMQWGQFLDHDLDHALPSVSSESWDGIDCKKTCDYAPPCFPIEVPPGDPRIKNRRCIDVIRTSSVCGSGMTSVFFEGVQHREQINQLTSYIDASQVYGYSYEFSVELRNLTTDDGLLRTGVQFPGQKDMLPFAAPQDGIDCRRNLNENTMNCFVAGDIRVNEQIGLLAMHTIWMREHNRIAIKLRDLNPHWDGDTIYQEARKIVGAQMQHITYKHWLPLIIGETGMKLLGEYKGYDPNINPSISNVFATAALRFGHTIINPLLHRLNSTFQPIPQGHLPLHKAFFAPWRLAYEGGVDPLIRGMFSIPAKLKTPEENLNSELTEKLFQSSHAVALDLAAINIQRSRDHGLPGYNVYREFCNLSTAATFDNMENYIKSA
;
A
#
# COMPACT_ATOMS: atom_id res chain seq x y z
N SER A 1 31.86 4.38 -40.61
CA SER A 1 31.11 3.84 -39.47
C SER A 1 30.11 4.88 -39.03
N SER A 2 28.82 4.65 -39.29
CA SER A 2 27.74 5.48 -38.77
C SER A 2 27.43 5.03 -37.34
N LEU A 3 27.61 5.92 -36.35
CA LEU A 3 27.16 5.70 -34.98
C LEU A 3 25.67 6.06 -34.88
N GLU A 4 24.85 5.14 -34.35
CA GLU A 4 23.56 5.50 -33.76
C GLU A 4 23.82 6.27 -32.46
N VAL A 5 23.25 7.46 -32.34
CA VAL A 5 23.42 8.34 -31.18
C VAL A 5 22.34 8.01 -30.14
N LEU A 6 22.75 7.38 -29.04
CA LEU A 6 21.93 7.20 -27.83
C LEU A 6 22.31 8.26 -26.78
N CYS A 7 21.47 8.50 -25.77
CA CYS A 7 21.71 9.53 -24.73
C CYS A 7 23.06 9.37 -23.99
N PHE A 8 23.63 8.16 -23.94
CA PHE A 8 24.98 7.87 -23.41
C PHE A 8 26.13 8.29 -24.33
N SER A 9 25.84 8.87 -25.49
CA SER A 9 26.86 9.33 -26.45
C SER A 9 27.43 10.70 -26.08
N HIS A 10 26.99 11.32 -24.99
CA HIS A 10 27.56 12.54 -24.46
C HIS A 10 28.93 12.27 -23.80
N GLY A 11 29.93 13.12 -24.07
CA GLY A 11 31.25 12.98 -23.49
C GLY A 11 32.40 13.41 -24.40
N ILE A 12 33.63 13.23 -23.90
CA ILE A 12 34.85 13.59 -24.63
C ILE A 12 35.33 12.38 -25.45
N TYR A 13 35.29 12.51 -26.77
CA TYR A 13 35.79 11.50 -27.69
C TYR A 13 37.23 11.82 -28.07
N THR A 14 38.12 10.83 -27.95
CA THR A 14 39.52 10.96 -28.34
C THR A 14 39.77 10.17 -29.62
N CYS A 15 40.15 10.84 -30.70
CA CYS A 15 40.62 10.19 -31.91
C CYS A 15 42.16 10.12 -31.88
N ILE A 16 42.73 8.93 -32.08
CA ILE A 16 44.17 8.70 -32.07
C ILE A 16 44.60 8.19 -33.44
N ALA A 17 45.48 8.95 -34.11
CA ALA A 17 46.12 8.52 -35.35
C ALA A 17 47.55 8.09 -35.04
N GLN A 18 47.93 6.88 -35.44
CA GLN A 18 49.24 6.30 -35.15
C GLN A 18 49.93 5.80 -36.42
N ASN A 19 51.24 6.01 -36.49
CA ASN A 19 52.13 5.35 -37.45
C ASN A 19 53.40 4.83 -36.74
N TYR A 20 54.35 4.30 -37.52
CA TYR A 20 55.59 3.69 -37.02
C TYR A 20 56.54 4.67 -36.29
N ASN A 21 56.32 5.98 -36.41
CA ASN A 21 57.11 7.02 -35.76
C ASN A 21 56.42 7.68 -34.55
N GLY A 22 55.15 7.35 -34.26
CA GLY A 22 54.44 7.87 -33.08
C GLY A 22 52.93 7.95 -33.24
N ASN A 23 52.27 8.50 -32.23
CA ASN A 23 50.82 8.75 -32.21
C ASN A 23 50.52 10.22 -31.94
N VAL A 24 49.44 10.71 -32.55
CA VAL A 24 48.84 12.02 -32.25
C VAL A 24 47.38 11.81 -31.91
N SER A 25 46.89 12.50 -30.90
CA SER A 25 45.49 12.43 -30.48
C SER A 25 44.83 13.79 -30.44
N ILE A 26 43.56 13.85 -30.84
CA ILE A 26 42.71 15.03 -30.69
C ILE A 26 41.43 14.66 -29.93
N GLN A 27 40.95 15.57 -29.10
CA GLN A 27 39.72 15.40 -28.33
C GLN A 27 38.61 16.29 -28.89
N ALA A 28 37.39 15.75 -28.94
CA ALA A 28 36.17 16.48 -29.25
C ALA A 28 35.16 16.26 -28.13
N ASN A 29 34.62 17.35 -27.58
CA ASN A 29 33.52 17.26 -26.62
C ASN A 29 32.20 17.19 -27.39
N VAL A 30 31.44 16.12 -27.21
CA VAL A 30 30.16 15.91 -27.87
C VAL A 30 29.05 16.09 -26.84
N THR A 31 28.23 17.13 -27.05
CA THR A 31 26.96 17.33 -26.36
C THR A 31 25.82 16.99 -27.30
N VAL A 32 24.86 16.22 -26.81
CA VAL A 32 23.65 15.85 -27.56
C VAL A 32 22.52 16.75 -27.06
N TYR A 33 21.89 17.49 -27.97
CA TYR A 33 20.72 18.34 -27.69
C TYR A 33 19.49 17.74 -28.38
N ASP A 34 18.37 17.66 -27.69
CA ASP A 34 17.11 17.19 -28.27
C ASP A 34 16.51 18.25 -29.23
N ASN A 35 16.45 17.85 -30.51
CA ASN A 35 15.52 18.26 -31.58
C ASN A 35 15.10 19.75 -31.73
N GLU A 36 15.82 20.52 -32.55
CA GLU A 36 15.40 21.86 -33.04
C GLU A 36 14.30 21.78 -34.13
N GLN A 37 13.07 21.41 -33.77
CA GLN A 37 11.93 21.40 -34.71
C GLN A 37 10.72 22.18 -34.17
N LYS A 38 9.86 22.66 -35.09
CA LYS A 38 8.53 23.16 -34.71
C LYS A 38 7.76 22.05 -33.98
N PRO A 39 6.87 22.37 -33.02
CA PRO A 39 6.18 21.35 -32.24
C PRO A 39 5.31 20.47 -33.13
N ARG A 40 5.14 19.20 -32.75
CA ARG A 40 4.22 18.27 -33.41
C ARG A 40 3.13 17.84 -32.43
N LEU A 41 1.90 17.76 -32.94
CA LEU A 41 0.78 17.18 -32.20
C LEU A 41 0.82 15.66 -32.39
N ILE A 42 0.98 14.92 -31.29
CA ILE A 42 0.80 13.46 -31.30
C ILE A 42 -0.68 13.13 -31.15
N ILE A 43 -1.41 13.93 -30.39
CA ILE A 43 -2.86 13.79 -30.22
C ILE A 43 -3.49 15.12 -30.60
N GLU A 44 -4.24 15.09 -31.70
CA GLU A 44 -5.02 16.23 -32.18
C GLU A 44 -6.40 16.25 -31.51
N PRO A 45 -6.98 17.44 -31.25
CA PRO A 45 -8.37 17.58 -30.87
C PRO A 45 -9.29 16.93 -31.90
N TYR A 46 -10.30 16.20 -31.45
CA TYR A 46 -11.37 15.64 -32.29
C TYR A 46 -12.74 16.10 -31.82
N ASP A 47 -13.72 16.06 -32.72
CA ASP A 47 -15.09 16.53 -32.46
C ASP A 47 -15.74 15.73 -31.31
N LEU A 48 -16.42 16.45 -30.41
CA LEU A 48 -17.04 15.89 -29.20
C LEU A 48 -18.51 16.29 -29.09
N GLU A 49 -19.35 15.37 -28.62
CA GLU A 49 -20.70 15.69 -28.15
C GLU A 49 -20.72 15.65 -26.62
N VAL A 50 -21.03 16.78 -25.99
CA VAL A 50 -20.89 16.97 -24.53
C VAL A 50 -22.23 17.37 -23.90
N ILE A 51 -22.43 17.02 -22.63
CA ILE A 51 -23.71 17.20 -21.94
C ILE A 51 -23.65 18.43 -21.03
N LEU A 52 -24.76 19.19 -20.93
CA LEU A 52 -24.86 20.30 -19.99
C LEU A 52 -24.58 19.87 -18.53
N GLY A 53 -23.76 20.63 -17.82
CA GLY A 53 -23.41 20.47 -16.42
C GLY A 53 -22.30 19.45 -16.14
N THR A 54 -21.82 18.72 -17.15
CA THR A 54 -20.71 17.76 -16.98
C THR A 54 -19.36 18.45 -17.04
N ILE A 55 -18.29 17.66 -16.98
CA ILE A 55 -16.92 18.06 -17.27
C ILE A 55 -16.51 17.30 -18.54
N PHE A 56 -15.73 17.92 -19.42
CA PHE A 56 -15.12 17.20 -20.55
C PHE A 56 -13.71 17.70 -20.79
N GLU A 57 -12.86 16.85 -21.36
CA GLU A 57 -11.51 17.19 -21.77
C GLU A 57 -11.40 17.17 -23.29
N ILE A 58 -10.78 18.20 -23.85
CA ILE A 58 -10.42 18.25 -25.27
C ILE A 58 -8.94 17.90 -25.38
N PRO A 59 -8.61 16.77 -26.04
CA PRO A 59 -7.25 16.30 -26.06
C PRO A 59 -6.38 17.20 -26.93
N CYS A 60 -5.19 17.53 -26.44
CA CYS A 60 -4.13 18.15 -27.23
C CYS A 60 -2.79 17.79 -26.63
N LYS A 61 -1.98 16.99 -27.34
CA LYS A 61 -0.71 16.48 -26.80
C LYS A 61 0.47 16.79 -27.72
N ALA A 62 1.52 17.36 -27.15
CA ALA A 62 2.80 17.59 -27.80
C ALA A 62 3.68 16.32 -27.78
N GLU A 63 4.57 16.19 -28.76
CA GLU A 63 5.61 15.14 -28.77
C GLU A 63 6.66 15.32 -27.66
N ASP A 64 6.96 16.57 -27.31
CA ASP A 64 7.82 16.97 -26.20
C ASP A 64 7.22 18.22 -25.54
N HIS A 65 7.26 18.28 -24.20
CA HIS A 65 6.72 19.39 -23.41
C HIS A 65 7.78 20.39 -22.97
N SER A 66 9.06 20.06 -23.09
CA SER A 66 10.14 21.00 -22.76
C SER A 66 10.13 22.16 -23.77
N ASP A 67 9.98 23.39 -23.26
CA ASP A 67 9.93 24.65 -24.02
C ASP A 67 8.76 24.86 -25.01
N VAL A 68 7.65 24.10 -24.89
CA VAL A 68 6.44 24.29 -25.71
C VAL A 68 5.32 25.00 -24.95
N GLN A 69 4.93 26.18 -25.42
CA GLN A 69 3.75 26.90 -24.94
C GLN A 69 2.48 26.37 -25.59
N VAL A 70 1.51 25.95 -24.76
CA VAL A 70 0.17 25.53 -25.20
C VAL A 70 -0.81 26.69 -25.11
N ILE A 71 -1.50 26.98 -26.21
CA ILE A 71 -2.46 28.09 -26.30
C ILE A 71 -3.79 27.53 -26.80
N TRP A 72 -4.84 27.69 -25.98
CA TRP A 72 -6.20 27.32 -26.34
C TRP A 72 -7.04 28.51 -26.77
N ARG A 73 -7.86 28.31 -27.82
CA ARG A 73 -8.93 29.23 -28.21
C ARG A 73 -10.28 28.52 -28.20
N HIS A 74 -11.32 29.26 -27.83
CA HIS A 74 -12.73 28.87 -28.00
C HIS A 74 -13.41 29.95 -28.84
N ASP A 75 -13.97 29.55 -29.98
CA ASP A 75 -14.58 30.42 -30.99
C ASP A 75 -13.73 31.66 -31.33
N GLY A 76 -12.43 31.43 -31.52
CA GLY A 76 -11.44 32.45 -31.88
C GLY A 76 -10.92 33.31 -30.71
N LYS A 77 -11.47 33.18 -29.50
CA LYS A 77 -11.00 33.90 -28.31
C LYS A 77 -10.00 33.07 -27.54
N VAL A 78 -8.86 33.66 -27.19
CA VAL A 78 -7.83 33.00 -26.36
C VAL A 78 -8.35 32.81 -24.94
N ILE A 79 -8.21 31.59 -24.42
CA ILE A 79 -8.49 31.28 -23.01
C ILE A 79 -7.27 31.74 -22.20
N THR A 80 -7.42 32.77 -21.37
CA THR A 80 -6.32 33.43 -20.64
C THR A 80 -6.23 32.95 -19.19
N GLU A 81 -5.07 33.16 -18.54
CA GLU A 81 -4.79 32.87 -17.11
C GLU A 81 -5.87 33.38 -16.13
N ILE A 82 -6.50 34.51 -16.45
CA ILE A 82 -7.59 35.11 -15.66
C ILE A 82 -8.90 34.31 -15.73
N ILE A 83 -9.10 33.52 -16.79
CA ILE A 83 -10.27 32.65 -16.94
C ILE A 83 -10.02 31.28 -16.26
N PHE A 84 -8.76 30.84 -16.19
CA PHE A 84 -8.35 29.66 -15.43
C PHE A 84 -8.54 29.82 -13.91
N SER A 85 -8.47 31.05 -13.36
CA SER A 85 -8.68 31.30 -11.92
C SER A 85 -10.12 31.10 -11.44
N ASN A 86 -11.10 30.97 -12.34
CA ASN A 86 -12.49 30.67 -11.99
C ASN A 86 -12.80 29.16 -11.96
N ASP A 87 -11.77 28.31 -12.02
CA ASP A 87 -11.87 26.84 -11.97
C ASP A 87 -12.67 26.20 -13.13
N LYS A 88 -13.13 27.01 -14.09
CA LYS A 88 -13.96 26.62 -15.25
C LYS A 88 -13.14 25.89 -16.32
N TYR A 89 -11.92 26.34 -16.54
CA TYR A 89 -10.98 25.78 -17.51
C TYR A 89 -9.72 25.35 -16.76
N GLN A 90 -9.10 24.26 -17.17
CA GLN A 90 -7.81 23.81 -16.64
C GLN A 90 -7.03 23.14 -17.77
N VAL A 91 -5.76 23.51 -17.96
CA VAL A 91 -4.88 22.78 -18.90
C VAL A 91 -4.17 21.70 -18.11
N SER A 92 -4.29 20.45 -18.54
CA SER A 92 -3.60 19.32 -17.91
C SER A 92 -2.10 19.35 -18.22
N GLY A 93 -1.30 18.58 -17.47
CA GLY A 93 0.15 18.49 -17.71
C GLY A 93 0.54 18.02 -19.11
N SER A 94 -0.40 17.42 -19.86
CA SER A 94 -0.23 16.98 -21.25
C SER A 94 -0.63 18.01 -22.31
N GLY A 95 -1.16 19.19 -21.90
CA GLY A 95 -1.60 20.25 -22.81
C GLY A 95 -3.09 20.20 -23.19
N SER A 96 -3.83 19.17 -22.77
CA SER A 96 -5.28 19.05 -23.02
C SER A 96 -6.08 20.04 -22.18
N LEU A 97 -7.25 20.46 -22.68
CA LEU A 97 -8.11 21.43 -22.01
C LEU A 97 -9.29 20.74 -21.34
N LEU A 98 -9.32 20.79 -20.01
CA LEU A 98 -10.46 20.40 -19.19
C LEU A 98 -11.43 21.58 -19.05
N VAL A 99 -12.71 21.36 -19.35
CA VAL A 99 -13.80 22.34 -19.21
C VAL A 99 -14.81 21.80 -18.20
N LYS A 100 -14.97 22.47 -17.05
CA LYS A 100 -15.87 22.07 -15.96
C LYS A 100 -17.26 22.71 -16.11
N ASN A 101 -18.30 22.14 -15.52
CA ASN A 101 -19.65 22.73 -15.45
C ASN A 101 -20.19 23.25 -16.80
N VAL A 102 -20.25 22.38 -17.81
CA VAL A 102 -20.60 22.72 -19.21
C VAL A 102 -21.93 23.46 -19.32
N THR A 103 -21.94 24.54 -20.10
CA THR A 103 -23.10 25.34 -20.45
C THR A 103 -23.30 25.33 -21.96
N THR A 104 -24.45 25.80 -22.44
CA THR A 104 -24.68 25.93 -23.89
C THR A 104 -23.67 26.86 -24.57
N ALA A 105 -23.08 27.80 -23.80
CA ALA A 105 -22.05 28.72 -24.27
C ALA A 105 -20.66 28.07 -24.43
N ASP A 106 -20.46 26.86 -23.89
CA ASP A 106 -19.21 26.10 -24.08
C ASP A 106 -19.27 25.19 -25.32
N GLY A 107 -20.36 25.26 -26.09
CA GLY A 107 -20.41 24.71 -27.44
C GLY A 107 -19.66 25.63 -28.40
N GLY A 108 -18.97 25.07 -29.38
CA GLY A 108 -18.19 25.87 -30.33
C GLY A 108 -16.94 25.17 -30.80
N ARG A 109 -16.13 25.88 -31.58
CA ARG A 109 -14.85 25.39 -32.10
C ARG A 109 -13.74 25.69 -31.09
N TYR A 110 -13.05 24.64 -30.68
CA TYR A 110 -11.86 24.74 -29.85
C TYR A 110 -10.62 24.51 -30.69
N GLU A 111 -9.60 25.35 -30.49
CA GLU A 111 -8.34 25.28 -31.24
C GLU A 111 -7.17 25.21 -30.26
N CYS A 112 -6.38 24.13 -30.38
CA CYS A 112 -5.13 24.01 -29.65
C CYS A 112 -3.97 24.43 -30.53
N THR A 113 -3.14 25.35 -30.03
CA THR A 113 -1.91 25.78 -30.69
C THR A 113 -0.71 25.48 -29.80
N LEU A 114 0.21 24.66 -30.29
CA LEU A 114 1.52 24.45 -29.69
C LEU A 114 2.53 25.40 -30.33
N LYS A 115 3.32 26.09 -29.52
CA LYS A 115 4.31 27.06 -29.98
C LYS A 115 5.63 26.91 -29.23
N ASN A 116 6.74 26.83 -29.97
CA ASN A 116 8.08 27.02 -29.43
C ASN A 116 8.81 28.10 -30.25
N GLN A 117 10.11 28.31 -30.01
CA GLN A 117 10.92 29.29 -30.73
C GLN A 117 11.10 28.99 -32.23
N TYR A 118 10.90 27.74 -32.66
CA TYR A 118 11.12 27.26 -34.02
C TYR A 118 9.84 27.19 -34.87
N GLY A 119 8.66 27.32 -34.27
CA GLY A 119 7.41 27.41 -35.01
C GLY A 119 6.16 27.12 -34.18
N ARG A 120 5.03 26.94 -34.87
CA ARG A 120 3.75 26.56 -34.27
C ARG A 120 3.01 25.51 -35.09
N VAL A 121 2.19 24.71 -34.42
CA VAL A 121 1.20 23.81 -35.02
C VAL A 121 -0.15 24.03 -34.34
N THR A 122 -1.23 23.99 -35.12
CA THR A 122 -2.59 24.21 -34.62
C THR A 122 -3.52 23.14 -35.16
N ALA A 123 -4.38 22.60 -34.30
CA ALA A 123 -5.47 21.69 -34.67
C ALA A 123 -6.75 22.10 -33.93
N SER A 124 -7.91 21.70 -34.46
CA SER A 124 -9.20 22.16 -33.96
C SER A 124 -10.25 21.05 -33.90
N ALA A 125 -11.13 21.13 -32.91
CA ALA A 125 -12.29 20.27 -32.73
C ALA A 125 -13.57 21.10 -32.60
N LEU A 126 -14.69 20.56 -33.09
CA LEU A 126 -16.02 21.08 -32.83
C LEU A 126 -16.64 20.37 -31.63
N VAL A 127 -17.02 21.16 -30.63
CA VAL A 127 -17.75 20.67 -29.46
C VAL A 127 -19.22 21.02 -29.62
N LYS A 128 -20.06 19.99 -29.69
CA LYS A 128 -21.51 20.13 -29.74
C LYS A 128 -22.10 19.85 -28.35
N VAL A 129 -22.60 20.90 -27.72
CA VAL A 129 -23.32 20.74 -26.45
C VAL A 129 -24.72 20.23 -26.76
N LYS A 130 -25.01 19.00 -26.31
CA LYS A 130 -26.37 18.51 -26.26
C LYS A 130 -27.06 19.13 -25.05
N GLY A 131 -28.20 19.77 -25.29
CA GLY A 131 -29.13 20.11 -24.22
C GLY A 131 -29.38 18.85 -23.40
N SER A 132 -29.43 18.98 -22.07
CA SER A 132 -29.63 17.89 -21.11
C SER A 132 -30.43 16.80 -21.79
N VAL A 133 -29.79 15.66 -22.08
CA VAL A 133 -30.51 14.43 -22.36
C VAL A 133 -31.60 14.40 -21.29
N SER A 134 -32.85 14.32 -21.73
CA SER A 134 -34.03 14.28 -20.87
C SER A 134 -33.66 13.51 -19.61
N LYS A 135 -33.58 14.19 -18.46
CA LYS A 135 -33.19 13.61 -17.17
C LYS A 135 -33.90 12.27 -17.08
N ALA A 136 -33.17 11.16 -17.23
CA ALA A 136 -33.76 9.90 -16.84
C ALA A 136 -34.08 10.07 -15.35
N PRO A 137 -35.27 9.69 -14.87
CA PRO A 137 -35.59 9.78 -13.44
C PRO A 137 -34.48 9.20 -12.53
N GLY A 138 -33.68 8.26 -13.04
CA GLY A 138 -32.50 7.68 -12.39
C GLY A 138 -31.28 8.59 -12.19
N ASP A 139 -31.04 9.63 -12.99
CA ASP A 139 -29.86 10.51 -12.86
C ASP A 139 -29.87 11.30 -11.54
N ASN A 140 -31.01 11.89 -11.22
CA ASN A 140 -31.20 12.65 -9.99
C ASN A 140 -31.07 11.74 -8.77
N TYR A 141 -31.52 10.50 -8.92
CA TYR A 141 -31.49 9.49 -7.88
C TYR A 141 -30.07 8.99 -7.58
N VAL A 142 -29.27 8.74 -8.63
CA VAL A 142 -27.85 8.38 -8.50
C VAL A 142 -27.08 9.49 -7.79
N ARG A 143 -27.36 10.76 -8.13
CA ARG A 143 -26.76 11.92 -7.45
C ARG A 143 -27.20 12.08 -6.00
N ILE A 144 -28.47 11.81 -5.67
CA ILE A 144 -28.96 11.83 -4.28
C ILE A 144 -28.25 10.74 -3.47
N ALA A 145 -28.27 9.50 -3.95
CA ALA A 145 -27.63 8.37 -3.28
C ALA A 145 -26.11 8.58 -3.13
N PHE A 146 -25.46 9.19 -4.13
CA PHE A 146 -24.04 9.56 -4.07
C PHE A 146 -23.78 10.63 -3.00
N ASN A 147 -24.56 11.71 -2.96
CA ASN A 147 -24.39 12.76 -1.96
C ASN A 147 -24.65 12.24 -0.54
N GLU A 148 -25.64 11.37 -0.35
CA GLU A 148 -25.87 10.67 0.92
C GLU A 148 -24.65 9.82 1.29
N ALA A 149 -24.15 9.00 0.36
CA ALA A 149 -22.98 8.15 0.61
C ALA A 149 -21.73 8.99 0.92
N LEU A 150 -21.50 10.09 0.20
CA LEU A 150 -20.41 11.02 0.43
C LEU A 150 -20.47 11.59 1.85
N MET A 151 -21.64 12.09 2.27
CA MET A 151 -21.85 12.63 3.62
C MET A 151 -21.66 11.56 4.70
N GLU A 152 -22.22 10.36 4.52
CA GLU A 152 -22.11 9.24 5.46
C GLU A 152 -20.65 8.79 5.64
N ILE A 153 -19.93 8.60 4.53
CA ILE A 153 -18.52 8.16 4.55
C ILE A 153 -17.62 9.26 5.11
N ASP A 154 -17.79 10.51 4.69
CA ASP A 154 -16.97 11.62 5.22
C ASP A 154 -17.23 11.85 6.70
N LEU A 155 -18.47 11.73 7.14
CA LEU A 155 -18.79 11.79 8.57
C LEU A 155 -18.13 10.64 9.33
N ALA A 156 -18.20 9.40 8.85
CA ALA A 156 -17.59 8.24 9.49
C ALA A 156 -16.04 8.34 9.53
N ILE A 157 -15.42 8.83 8.46
CA ILE A 157 -13.98 9.10 8.39
C ILE A 157 -13.61 10.21 9.38
N ASN A 158 -14.35 11.32 9.39
CA ASN A 158 -14.08 12.44 10.29
C ASN A 158 -14.30 12.06 11.76
N ASN A 159 -15.33 11.27 12.08
CA ASN A 159 -15.53 10.70 13.41
C ASN A 159 -14.38 9.79 13.80
N THR A 160 -13.91 8.95 12.87
CA THR A 160 -12.74 8.09 13.09
C THR A 160 -11.49 8.92 13.33
N ILE A 161 -11.24 9.96 12.54
CA ILE A 161 -10.10 10.89 12.71
C ILE A 161 -10.20 11.63 14.06
N ASP A 162 -11.37 12.19 14.38
CA ASP A 162 -11.61 12.90 15.63
C ASP A 162 -11.43 11.98 16.85
N ALA A 163 -11.91 10.73 16.77
CA ALA A 163 -11.73 9.73 17.81
C ALA A 163 -10.26 9.32 17.98
N LEU A 164 -9.53 9.09 16.89
CA LEU A 164 -8.15 8.61 16.92
C LEU A 164 -7.13 9.72 17.26
N PHE A 165 -7.36 10.95 16.78
CA PHE A 165 -6.35 12.02 16.77
C PHE A 165 -6.75 13.27 17.57
N THR A 166 -8.01 13.70 17.54
CA THR A 166 -8.42 15.01 18.10
C THR A 166 -8.91 14.94 19.55
N LYS A 167 -9.87 14.06 19.87
CA LYS A 167 -10.35 13.80 21.25
C LYS A 167 -9.22 13.31 22.16
N ARG A 168 -8.22 12.67 21.57
CA ARG A 168 -6.98 12.27 22.23
C ARG A 168 -6.13 13.46 22.68
N SER A 169 -6.02 14.51 21.86
CA SER A 169 -5.26 15.71 22.20
C SER A 169 -5.89 16.55 23.32
N ARG A 170 -7.21 16.41 23.57
CA ARG A 170 -7.94 17.18 24.60
C ARG A 170 -7.96 16.52 26.00
N ASN A 171 -7.79 15.20 26.08
CA ASN A 171 -7.78 14.46 27.35
C ASN A 171 -6.35 14.22 27.87
N SER A 172 -5.56 15.28 28.04
CA SER A 172 -4.17 15.22 28.54
C SER A 172 -4.02 14.68 29.97
N ASN A 173 -5.13 14.54 30.72
CA ASN A 173 -5.16 14.00 32.08
C ASN A 173 -5.70 12.55 32.19
N GLY A 174 -6.10 11.92 31.07
CA GLY A 174 -6.60 10.55 31.05
C GLY A 174 -5.54 9.55 30.60
N THR A 175 -5.51 8.34 31.19
CA THR A 175 -4.71 7.23 30.65
C THR A 175 -5.18 6.91 29.22
N PRO A 176 -4.27 6.82 28.23
CA PRO A 176 -4.65 6.62 26.83
C PRO A 176 -5.52 5.36 26.66
N ASN A 177 -6.62 5.44 25.88
CA ASN A 177 -7.32 4.22 25.43
C ASN A 177 -6.48 3.57 24.35
N TYR A 178 -5.60 2.68 24.77
CA TYR A 178 -4.57 2.26 23.86
C TYR A 178 -5.02 1.35 22.69
N ALA A 179 -6.31 0.96 22.63
CA ALA A 179 -6.88 0.23 21.47
C ALA A 179 -6.86 1.08 20.20
N ASP A 180 -6.78 2.40 20.38
CA ASP A 180 -6.64 3.38 19.32
C ASP A 180 -5.22 3.45 18.75
N LEU A 181 -4.19 2.97 19.47
CA LEU A 181 -2.80 3.03 18.98
C LEU A 181 -2.60 2.20 17.71
N LEU A 182 -3.00 0.93 17.73
CA LEU A 182 -2.85 0.06 16.56
C LEU A 182 -3.65 0.58 15.36
N ARG A 183 -4.84 1.15 15.64
CA ARG A 183 -5.68 1.76 14.61
C ARG A 183 -5.01 2.98 14.00
N VAL A 184 -4.48 3.88 14.82
CA VAL A 184 -3.66 5.02 14.39
C VAL A 184 -2.52 4.58 13.48
N PHE A 185 -1.78 3.53 13.88
CA PHE A 185 -0.63 3.03 13.13
C PHE A 185 -0.98 2.47 11.76
N ARG A 186 -2.14 1.83 11.64
CA ARG A 186 -2.60 1.23 10.39
C ARG A 186 -3.55 2.13 9.62
N PHE A 187 -3.88 3.31 10.15
CA PHE A 187 -4.85 4.21 9.54
C PHE A 187 -4.29 4.74 8.22
N PRO A 188 -5.03 4.61 7.10
CA PRO A 188 -4.58 5.13 5.82
C PRO A 188 -4.27 6.63 5.86
N LYS A 189 -3.23 7.06 5.12
CA LYS A 189 -2.82 8.47 4.99
C LYS A 189 -2.61 8.83 3.52
N GLY A 190 -2.64 10.13 3.23
CA GLY A 190 -2.38 10.68 1.89
C GLY A 190 -3.19 9.96 0.80
N GLU A 191 -2.49 9.56 -0.26
CA GLU A 191 -3.02 8.84 -1.42
C GLU A 191 -3.74 7.54 -1.03
N ALA A 192 -3.18 6.75 -0.12
CA ALA A 192 -3.80 5.50 0.34
C ALA A 192 -5.19 5.74 0.97
N ARG A 193 -5.38 6.85 1.68
CA ARG A 193 -6.69 7.23 2.24
C ARG A 193 -7.66 7.64 1.14
N GLN A 194 -7.20 8.40 0.15
CA GLN A 194 -8.03 8.83 -0.97
C GLN A 194 -8.53 7.63 -1.77
N LEU A 195 -7.65 6.66 -2.08
CA LEU A 195 -8.00 5.41 -2.75
C LEU A 195 -9.09 4.61 -2.00
N ALA A 196 -8.85 4.35 -0.71
CA ALA A 196 -9.80 3.58 0.08
C ALA A 196 -11.14 4.32 0.27
N ARG A 197 -11.11 5.65 0.43
CA ARG A 197 -12.31 6.50 0.49
C ARG A 197 -13.10 6.44 -0.81
N ALA A 198 -12.44 6.52 -1.96
CA ALA A 198 -13.09 6.43 -3.27
C ALA A 198 -13.88 5.13 -3.43
N ALA A 199 -13.27 4.00 -3.07
CA ALA A 199 -13.92 2.69 -3.11
C ALA A 199 -15.12 2.59 -2.14
N GLU A 200 -14.98 3.10 -0.91
CA GLU A 200 -16.07 3.08 0.09
C GLU A 200 -17.27 3.96 -0.35
N ILE A 201 -17.03 5.16 -0.90
CA ILE A 201 -18.09 6.02 -1.43
C ILE A 201 -18.84 5.32 -2.56
N TYR A 202 -18.12 4.71 -3.50
CA TYR A 202 -18.74 4.00 -4.61
C TYR A 202 -19.60 2.82 -4.11
N GLU A 203 -19.07 2.00 -3.19
CA GLU A 203 -19.79 0.85 -2.63
C GLU A 203 -21.05 1.29 -1.85
N ARG A 204 -20.94 2.33 -1.01
CA ARG A 204 -22.07 2.87 -0.25
C ARG A 204 -23.13 3.50 -1.16
N THR A 205 -22.72 4.19 -2.23
CA THR A 205 -23.67 4.75 -3.20
C THR A 205 -24.57 3.66 -3.78
N LEU A 206 -24.01 2.51 -4.16
CA LEU A 206 -24.80 1.38 -4.67
C LEU A 206 -25.77 0.81 -3.63
N VAL A 207 -25.36 0.77 -2.36
CA VAL A 207 -26.23 0.33 -1.25
C VAL A 207 -27.40 1.30 -1.06
N ASN A 208 -27.13 2.60 -1.08
CA ASN A 208 -28.16 3.63 -0.95
C ASN A 208 -29.16 3.57 -2.11
N ILE A 209 -28.68 3.37 -3.35
CA ILE A 209 -29.55 3.15 -4.53
C ILE A 209 -30.49 1.96 -4.28
N ARG A 210 -29.99 0.81 -3.82
CA ARG A 210 -30.83 -0.37 -3.51
C ARG A 210 -31.85 -0.09 -2.41
N LYS A 211 -31.43 0.64 -1.37
CA LYS A 211 -32.27 0.98 -0.22
C LYS A 211 -33.45 1.84 -0.61
N HIS A 212 -33.21 2.87 -1.43
CA HIS A 212 -34.27 3.72 -1.95
C HIS A 212 -35.23 2.94 -2.89
N ILE A 213 -34.74 1.96 -3.69
CA ILE A 213 -35.58 1.11 -4.55
C ILE A 213 -36.51 0.27 -3.66
N ALA A 214 -35.95 -0.37 -2.64
CA ALA A 214 -36.68 -1.25 -1.73
C ALA A 214 -37.71 -0.50 -0.87
N LYS A 215 -37.50 0.78 -0.60
CA LYS A 215 -38.43 1.64 0.16
C LYS A 215 -39.60 2.16 -0.68
N GLY A 216 -39.55 1.99 -2.00
CA GLY A 216 -40.60 2.49 -2.90
C GLY A 216 -40.70 4.02 -2.88
N ASP A 217 -39.58 4.73 -2.68
CA ASP A 217 -39.56 6.20 -2.74
C ASP A 217 -40.19 6.64 -4.07
N ALA A 218 -41.32 7.35 -3.99
CA ALA A 218 -42.28 7.52 -5.06
C ALA A 218 -41.71 8.24 -6.30
N LEU A 219 -41.42 7.48 -7.36
CA LEU A 219 -41.06 7.97 -8.68
C LEU A 219 -42.31 7.92 -9.59
N SER A 220 -43.14 8.96 -9.52
CA SER A 220 -44.23 9.34 -10.45
C SER A 220 -45.20 8.26 -11.00
N THR A 221 -46.48 8.38 -10.58
CA THR A 221 -47.80 8.05 -11.22
C THR A 221 -47.96 7.01 -12.36
N SER A 222 -47.04 6.08 -12.58
CA SER A 222 -47.25 4.95 -13.49
C SER A 222 -46.97 3.64 -12.76
N SER A 223 -47.95 2.75 -12.85
CA SER A 223 -48.07 1.49 -12.11
C SER A 223 -47.21 0.37 -12.70
N GLU A 224 -45.90 0.58 -12.83
CA GLU A 224 -44.96 -0.46 -13.27
C GLU A 224 -43.83 -0.66 -12.24
N SER A 225 -43.50 -1.93 -11.99
CA SER A 225 -42.43 -2.35 -11.09
C SER A 225 -41.07 -2.18 -11.77
N TYR A 226 -40.17 -1.38 -11.20
CA TYR A 226 -38.81 -1.21 -11.70
C TYR A 226 -37.85 -2.29 -11.17
N GLU A 227 -36.94 -2.79 -12.01
CA GLU A 227 -35.80 -3.60 -11.57
C GLU A 227 -34.53 -2.75 -11.36
N PHE A 228 -33.59 -3.23 -10.54
CA PHE A 228 -32.30 -2.55 -10.26
C PHE A 228 -31.51 -2.18 -11.53
N LYS A 229 -31.69 -2.95 -12.61
CA LYS A 229 -31.07 -2.76 -13.93
C LYS A 229 -31.67 -1.61 -14.75
N ASP A 230 -32.87 -1.14 -14.40
CA ASP A 230 -33.59 -0.08 -15.13
C ASP A 230 -33.26 1.33 -14.61
N ILE A 231 -32.60 1.43 -13.45
CA ILE A 231 -32.27 2.70 -12.77
C ILE A 231 -30.78 3.08 -12.94
N LEU A 232 -29.89 2.10 -13.11
CA LEU A 232 -28.45 2.30 -13.26
C LEU A 232 -27.98 1.91 -14.66
N SER A 233 -27.90 2.88 -15.58
CA SER A 233 -27.26 2.69 -16.88
C SER A 233 -25.73 2.70 -16.76
N ARG A 234 -25.01 2.22 -17.78
CA ARG A 234 -23.53 2.25 -17.81
C ARG A 234 -22.97 3.66 -17.63
N GLU A 235 -23.67 4.66 -18.14
CA GLU A 235 -23.33 6.07 -18.04
C GLU A 235 -23.43 6.58 -16.59
N HIS A 236 -24.48 6.21 -15.85
CA HIS A 236 -24.61 6.54 -14.41
C HIS A 236 -23.45 5.97 -13.58
N LEU A 237 -22.95 4.79 -13.96
CA LEU A 237 -21.91 4.08 -13.23
C LEU A 237 -20.51 4.63 -13.54
N HIS A 238 -20.27 5.03 -14.79
CA HIS A 238 -19.07 5.79 -15.16
C HIS A 238 -19.01 7.11 -14.41
N LEU A 239 -20.14 7.83 -14.37
CA LEU A 239 -20.27 9.06 -13.59
C LEU A 239 -19.97 8.83 -12.10
N LEU A 240 -20.47 7.74 -11.50
CA LEU A 240 -20.13 7.41 -10.11
C LEU A 240 -18.64 7.14 -9.90
N ALA A 241 -17.97 6.48 -10.85
CA ALA A 241 -16.55 6.18 -10.76
C ALA A 241 -15.70 7.46 -10.85
N GLU A 242 -16.08 8.40 -11.71
CA GLU A 242 -15.46 9.73 -11.80
C GLU A 242 -15.69 10.52 -10.51
N LEU A 243 -16.95 10.64 -10.08
CA LEU A 243 -17.33 11.41 -8.89
C LEU A 243 -16.69 10.85 -7.60
N SER A 244 -16.51 9.54 -7.50
CA SER A 244 -15.88 8.92 -6.33
C SER A 244 -14.35 9.01 -6.34
N GLY A 245 -13.71 9.29 -7.49
CA GLY A 245 -12.25 9.22 -7.66
C GLY A 245 -11.71 7.83 -8.00
N CYS A 246 -12.57 6.88 -8.36
CA CYS A 246 -12.15 5.53 -8.76
C CYS A 246 -11.46 5.46 -10.13
N VAL A 247 -11.48 6.56 -10.92
CA VAL A 247 -10.83 6.65 -12.24
C VAL A 247 -9.37 7.07 -12.16
N GLU A 248 -8.96 7.88 -11.18
CA GLU A 248 -7.58 8.41 -11.05
C GLU A 248 -6.52 7.29 -10.96
N HIS A 249 -6.88 6.15 -10.36
CA HIS A 249 -5.99 4.98 -10.21
C HIS A 249 -5.76 4.18 -11.50
N ARG A 250 -6.16 4.72 -12.66
CA ARG A 250 -6.08 4.06 -13.97
C ARG A 250 -5.25 4.82 -15.00
N GLU A 251 -4.79 6.01 -14.67
CA GLU A 251 -3.87 6.73 -15.56
C GLU A 251 -2.61 5.88 -15.76
N MET A 252 -2.14 5.76 -17.00
CA MET A 252 -0.92 4.97 -17.26
C MET A 252 0.30 5.78 -16.78
N PRO A 253 1.17 5.20 -15.92
CA PRO A 253 2.37 5.87 -15.45
C PRO A 253 3.21 6.33 -16.64
N ASN A 254 3.71 7.56 -16.55
CA ASN A 254 4.57 8.09 -17.58
C ASN A 254 5.98 7.51 -17.46
N CYS A 255 6.27 6.47 -18.24
CA CYS A 255 7.57 5.81 -18.26
C CYS A 255 8.51 6.34 -19.36
N THR A 256 8.28 7.54 -19.90
CA THR A 256 9.08 8.06 -21.02
C THR A 256 10.48 8.54 -20.61
N ASP A 257 10.70 8.87 -19.34
CA ASP A 257 12.03 9.23 -18.83
C ASP A 257 12.92 7.99 -18.70
N MET A 258 13.44 7.56 -19.85
CA MET A 258 14.35 6.42 -19.91
C MET A 258 15.72 6.72 -19.27
N CYS A 259 16.09 7.99 -19.08
CA CYS A 259 17.30 8.37 -18.37
C CYS A 259 17.21 7.96 -16.90
N TYR A 260 16.05 8.18 -16.29
CA TYR A 260 15.75 7.74 -14.93
C TYR A 260 15.46 6.23 -14.87
N HIS A 261 14.46 5.75 -15.61
CA HIS A 261 13.95 4.37 -15.47
C HIS A 261 14.94 3.27 -15.89
N SER A 262 15.95 3.59 -16.71
CA SER A 262 17.03 2.64 -17.01
C SER A 262 18.07 2.49 -15.88
N ARG A 263 18.14 3.47 -14.96
CA ARG A 263 19.17 3.53 -13.91
C ARG A 263 18.64 3.25 -12.52
N TYR A 264 17.44 3.77 -12.24
CA TYR A 264 16.83 3.79 -10.91
C TYR A 264 15.39 3.29 -10.94
N ARG A 265 14.96 2.77 -9.79
CA ARG A 265 13.56 2.38 -9.58
C ARG A 265 12.76 3.63 -9.21
N SER A 266 11.53 3.76 -9.69
CA SER A 266 10.61 4.71 -9.06
C SER A 266 10.35 4.32 -7.59
N ILE A 267 9.84 5.25 -6.80
CA ILE A 267 9.57 5.01 -5.37
C ILE A 267 8.33 4.12 -5.18
N ASP A 268 7.33 4.28 -6.04
CA ASP A 268 6.07 3.53 -6.04
C ASP A 268 6.16 2.19 -6.81
N GLY A 269 7.31 1.86 -7.41
CA GLY A 269 7.52 0.63 -8.17
C GLY A 269 6.92 0.63 -9.58
N THR A 270 6.31 1.72 -10.04
CA THR A 270 5.87 1.87 -11.43
C THR A 270 7.04 1.80 -12.43
N CYS A 271 6.72 1.53 -13.70
CA CYS A 271 7.70 1.48 -14.79
C CYS A 271 8.82 0.44 -14.64
N ASN A 272 8.75 -0.48 -13.67
CA ASN A 272 9.65 -1.63 -13.62
C ASN A 272 9.41 -2.59 -14.80
N ASN A 273 8.14 -2.77 -15.17
CA ASN A 273 7.74 -3.49 -16.37
C ASN A 273 7.19 -2.51 -17.40
N MET A 274 7.94 -2.26 -18.48
CA MET A 274 7.57 -1.27 -19.50
C MET A 274 6.30 -1.63 -20.29
N LYS A 275 5.92 -2.91 -20.34
CA LYS A 275 4.68 -3.36 -21.00
C LYS A 275 3.46 -3.23 -20.09
N ASN A 276 3.67 -3.42 -18.79
CA ASN A 276 2.63 -3.35 -17.76
C ASN A 276 3.13 -2.46 -16.60
N PRO A 277 3.14 -1.12 -16.75
CA PRO A 277 3.81 -0.22 -15.80
C PRO A 277 3.33 -0.32 -14.34
N TRP A 278 2.09 -0.77 -14.12
CA TRP A 278 1.48 -0.95 -12.81
C TRP A 278 1.83 -2.27 -12.11
N TRP A 279 2.44 -3.22 -12.81
CA TRP A 279 2.77 -4.52 -12.21
C TRP A 279 3.79 -4.34 -11.08
N GLY A 280 3.43 -4.84 -9.90
CA GLY A 280 4.24 -4.72 -8.68
C GLY A 280 4.29 -3.33 -8.05
N ALA A 281 3.57 -2.34 -8.56
CA ALA A 281 3.52 -1.00 -7.97
C ALA A 281 2.75 -0.97 -6.63
N SER A 282 3.04 0.01 -5.80
CA SER A 282 2.28 0.29 -4.58
C SER A 282 0.84 0.71 -4.88
N LEU A 283 -0.04 0.57 -3.89
CA LEU A 283 -1.47 0.88 -3.99
C LEU A 283 -2.23 0.11 -5.08
N THR A 284 -1.69 -1.03 -5.54
CA THR A 284 -2.33 -1.91 -6.52
C THR A 284 -2.95 -3.16 -5.87
N ALA A 285 -3.73 -3.91 -6.64
CA ALA A 285 -4.33 -5.16 -6.17
C ALA A 285 -3.28 -6.24 -5.89
N PHE A 286 -3.47 -7.04 -4.84
CA PHE A 286 -2.79 -8.32 -4.74
C PHE A 286 -3.18 -9.22 -5.92
N LYS A 287 -2.23 -9.98 -6.47
CA LYS A 287 -2.57 -10.99 -7.49
C LYS A 287 -3.22 -12.23 -6.85
N ARG A 288 -4.00 -12.97 -7.64
CA ARG A 288 -4.63 -14.24 -7.24
C ARG A 288 -3.94 -15.41 -7.93
N ASN A 289 -3.45 -16.37 -7.14
CA ASN A 289 -2.95 -17.64 -7.66
C ASN A 289 -4.10 -18.63 -7.94
N VAL A 290 -5.17 -18.52 -7.15
CA VAL A 290 -6.38 -19.34 -7.23
C VAL A 290 -7.60 -18.44 -7.09
N LYS A 291 -8.74 -18.86 -7.66
CA LYS A 291 -10.00 -18.12 -7.58
C LYS A 291 -10.43 -17.96 -6.10
N PRO A 292 -10.79 -16.75 -5.64
CA PRO A 292 -11.21 -16.53 -4.26
C PRO A 292 -12.57 -17.18 -3.95
N ILE A 293 -12.79 -17.50 -2.68
CA ILE A 293 -14.06 -18.03 -2.16
C ILE A 293 -14.66 -17.03 -1.19
N TYR A 294 -15.77 -16.44 -1.63
CA TYR A 294 -16.65 -15.61 -0.81
C TYR A 294 -18.00 -16.31 -0.60
N GLU A 295 -18.65 -16.04 0.53
CA GLU A 295 -19.91 -16.66 0.94
C GLU A 295 -21.04 -16.41 -0.06
N ASN A 296 -21.11 -15.21 -0.63
CA ASN A 296 -22.04 -14.83 -1.70
C ASN A 296 -21.42 -14.96 -3.11
N GLY A 297 -20.26 -15.61 -3.21
CA GLY A 297 -19.50 -15.72 -4.46
C GLY A 297 -18.79 -14.44 -4.89
N PHE A 298 -18.84 -13.35 -4.12
CA PHE A 298 -18.41 -12.05 -4.61
C PHE A 298 -17.53 -11.22 -3.66
N SER A 299 -18.04 -10.92 -2.45
CA SER A 299 -17.39 -9.99 -1.52
C SER A 299 -17.66 -10.28 -0.04
N THR A 300 -18.67 -11.08 0.28
CA THR A 300 -19.05 -11.43 1.65
C THR A 300 -18.12 -12.51 2.19
N PRO A 301 -17.36 -12.25 3.27
CA PRO A 301 -16.45 -13.24 3.84
C PRO A 301 -17.12 -14.56 4.22
N VAL A 302 -16.37 -15.66 4.15
CA VAL A 302 -16.83 -16.95 4.67
C VAL A 302 -17.02 -16.87 6.19
N GLY A 303 -18.20 -17.30 6.66
CA GLY A 303 -18.58 -17.25 8.07
C GLY A 303 -19.36 -15.98 8.46
N TRP A 304 -19.76 -15.15 7.49
CA TRP A 304 -20.60 -13.99 7.72
C TRP A 304 -22.02 -14.37 8.17
N THR A 305 -22.64 -15.33 7.49
CA THR A 305 -23.97 -15.83 7.89
C THR A 305 -23.81 -16.89 8.98
N LYS A 306 -24.15 -16.55 10.24
CA LYS A 306 -23.90 -17.41 11.41
C LYS A 306 -24.43 -18.85 11.32
N LYS A 307 -25.56 -19.05 10.64
CA LYS A 307 -26.22 -20.37 10.50
C LYS A 307 -25.86 -21.10 9.20
N LYS A 308 -25.01 -20.52 8.34
CA LYS A 308 -24.64 -21.15 7.07
C LYS A 308 -23.67 -22.30 7.31
N LEU A 309 -23.97 -23.44 6.69
CA LEU A 309 -23.13 -24.63 6.74
C LEU A 309 -22.17 -24.68 5.55
N TYR A 310 -21.00 -25.24 5.79
CA TYR A 310 -19.89 -25.38 4.84
C TYR A 310 -19.44 -26.83 4.87
N GLY A 311 -19.85 -27.61 3.86
CA GLY A 311 -19.66 -29.06 3.88
C GLY A 311 -20.38 -29.75 5.04
N GLY A 312 -21.56 -29.25 5.43
CA GLY A 312 -22.37 -29.78 6.53
C GLY A 312 -22.05 -29.22 7.92
N PHE A 313 -20.99 -28.41 8.06
CA PHE A 313 -20.54 -27.90 9.37
C PHE A 313 -20.62 -26.37 9.46
N LEU A 314 -20.88 -25.86 10.66
CA LEU A 314 -20.72 -24.42 10.95
C LEU A 314 -19.25 -24.03 10.89
N LYS A 315 -18.96 -22.80 10.46
CA LYS A 315 -17.59 -22.28 10.53
C LYS A 315 -17.24 -21.96 12.00
N PRO A 316 -16.18 -22.56 12.58
CA PRO A 316 -15.81 -22.29 13.95
C PRO A 316 -15.31 -20.84 14.12
N SER A 317 -15.46 -20.30 15.33
CA SER A 317 -14.81 -19.04 15.71
C SER A 317 -13.29 -19.18 15.52
N SER A 318 -12.65 -18.15 14.95
CA SER A 318 -11.19 -18.12 14.84
C SER A 318 -10.50 -18.05 16.21
N ARG A 319 -11.15 -17.47 17.22
CA ARG A 319 -10.67 -17.47 18.61
C ARG A 319 -10.70 -18.87 19.22
N LEU A 320 -11.74 -19.66 18.94
CA LEU A 320 -11.79 -21.06 19.37
C LEU A 320 -10.64 -21.88 18.78
N ILE A 321 -10.36 -21.72 17.48
CA ILE A 321 -9.21 -22.40 16.85
C ILE A 321 -7.90 -21.96 17.52
N SER A 322 -7.74 -20.65 17.77
CA SER A 322 -6.55 -20.11 18.41
C SER A 322 -6.27 -20.71 19.78
N THR A 323 -7.29 -20.78 20.64
CA THR A 323 -7.13 -21.26 22.02
C THR A 323 -7.06 -22.78 22.12
N SER A 324 -7.71 -23.52 21.20
CA SER A 324 -7.74 -24.98 21.23
C SER A 324 -6.59 -25.65 20.48
N VAL A 325 -6.03 -25.02 19.44
CA VAL A 325 -5.07 -25.68 18.52
C VAL A 325 -3.74 -24.93 18.39
N ILE A 326 -3.76 -23.60 18.43
CA ILE A 326 -2.59 -22.79 18.02
C ILE A 326 -1.76 -22.32 19.22
N THR A 327 -2.40 -21.92 20.31
CA THR A 327 -1.74 -21.30 21.45
C THR A 327 -0.85 -22.30 22.20
N THR A 328 0.38 -21.89 22.49
CA THR A 328 1.28 -22.65 23.37
C THR A 328 1.94 -21.76 24.43
N LYS A 329 2.26 -22.39 25.57
CA LYS A 329 3.15 -21.83 26.60
C LYS A 329 4.51 -22.50 26.61
N ARG A 330 4.66 -23.64 25.95
CA ARG A 330 5.93 -24.37 25.81
C ARG A 330 6.71 -23.76 24.65
N ILE A 331 8.01 -23.57 24.86
CA ILE A 331 8.91 -22.90 23.91
C ILE A 331 10.17 -23.75 23.78
N THR A 332 10.20 -24.55 22.73
CA THR A 332 11.40 -25.31 22.34
C THR A 332 12.31 -24.42 21.47
N PRO A 333 13.62 -24.29 21.76
CA PRO A 333 14.55 -23.52 20.94
C PRO A 333 14.89 -24.27 19.63
N ASP A 334 14.99 -23.54 18.52
CA ASP A 334 15.46 -24.08 17.25
C ASP A 334 16.99 -24.10 17.20
N ASN A 335 17.59 -25.28 17.04
CA ASN A 335 19.05 -25.45 17.02
C ASN A 335 19.71 -25.09 15.68
N ARG A 336 18.94 -24.72 14.64
CA ARG A 336 19.44 -24.41 13.30
C ARG A 336 19.38 -22.92 12.96
N ILE A 337 18.45 -22.19 13.56
CA ILE A 337 18.22 -20.78 13.25
C ILE A 337 18.17 -19.90 14.50
N THR A 338 18.76 -18.72 14.38
CA THR A 338 18.68 -17.67 15.40
C THR A 338 17.41 -16.86 15.24
N HIS A 339 17.02 -16.11 16.26
CA HIS A 339 15.89 -15.18 16.23
C HIS A 339 16.01 -14.15 15.08
N MET A 340 17.22 -13.83 14.61
CA MET A 340 17.45 -12.99 13.44
C MET A 340 16.73 -13.48 12.17
N VAL A 341 16.53 -14.79 12.00
CA VAL A 341 15.79 -15.34 10.85
C VAL A 341 14.32 -14.91 10.89
N MET A 342 13.72 -14.89 12.08
CA MET A 342 12.37 -14.33 12.27
C MET A 342 12.38 -12.83 12.00
N GLN A 343 13.32 -12.09 12.60
CA GLN A 343 13.35 -10.64 12.49
C GLN A 343 13.56 -10.16 11.05
N TRP A 344 14.44 -10.83 10.30
CA TRP A 344 14.62 -10.57 8.86
C TRP A 344 13.35 -10.86 8.08
N GLY A 345 12.66 -11.97 8.38
CA GLY A 345 11.39 -12.32 7.76
C GLY A 345 10.32 -11.22 7.95
N GLN A 346 10.18 -10.69 9.17
CA GLN A 346 9.28 -9.57 9.44
C GLN A 346 9.71 -8.29 8.69
N PHE A 347 11.01 -7.96 8.71
CA PHE A 347 11.53 -6.77 8.05
C PHE A 347 11.39 -6.83 6.52
N LEU A 348 11.46 -8.03 5.94
CA LEU A 348 11.23 -8.30 4.51
C LEU A 348 9.75 -8.31 4.14
N ASP A 349 8.88 -8.92 4.95
CA ASP A 349 7.40 -8.84 4.79
C ASP A 349 6.96 -7.38 4.67
N HIS A 350 7.56 -6.52 5.48
CA HIS A 350 7.27 -5.09 5.49
C HIS A 350 7.85 -4.30 4.29
N ASP A 351 8.63 -4.93 3.42
CA ASP A 351 9.04 -4.39 2.11
C ASP A 351 8.05 -4.78 0.99
N LEU A 352 7.38 -5.92 1.17
CA LEU A 352 6.64 -6.58 0.10
C LEU A 352 5.14 -6.35 0.16
N ASP A 353 4.59 -6.32 1.38
CA ASP A 353 3.15 -6.21 1.52
C ASP A 353 2.65 -5.49 2.77
N HIS A 354 1.56 -4.75 2.56
CA HIS A 354 0.72 -4.19 3.60
C HIS A 354 -0.71 -4.07 3.11
N ALA A 355 -1.58 -4.96 3.59
CA ALA A 355 -2.99 -4.93 3.26
C ALA A 355 -3.67 -3.70 3.90
N LEU A 356 -4.13 -2.77 3.06
CA LEU A 356 -4.68 -1.49 3.49
C LEU A 356 -6.00 -1.67 4.27
N PRO A 357 -6.11 -1.27 5.55
CA PRO A 357 -7.38 -1.34 6.28
C PRO A 357 -8.44 -0.38 5.74
N SER A 358 -9.71 -0.60 6.11
CA SER A 358 -10.80 0.36 5.86
C SER A 358 -10.50 1.76 6.41
N VAL A 359 -10.97 2.80 5.72
CA VAL A 359 -10.81 4.20 6.17
C VAL A 359 -11.84 4.60 7.23
N SER A 360 -12.92 3.84 7.37
CA SER A 360 -13.91 4.00 8.43
C SER A 360 -13.76 2.92 9.51
N SER A 361 -13.94 3.31 10.78
CA SER A 361 -14.04 2.38 11.92
C SER A 361 -15.45 2.32 12.53
N GLU A 362 -16.37 3.04 11.91
CA GLU A 362 -17.80 2.98 12.11
C GLU A 362 -18.40 2.25 10.90
N SER A 363 -19.40 1.39 11.15
CA SER A 363 -20.24 0.90 10.07
C SER A 363 -20.88 2.07 9.32
N TRP A 364 -21.27 1.84 8.07
CA TRP A 364 -21.96 2.85 7.27
C TRP A 364 -23.30 3.32 7.85
N ASP A 365 -23.83 2.63 8.86
CA ASP A 365 -25.02 3.02 9.61
C ASP A 365 -24.69 3.74 10.94
N GLY A 366 -23.43 4.19 11.11
CA GLY A 366 -22.97 4.99 12.25
C GLY A 366 -22.61 4.18 13.51
N ILE A 367 -22.58 2.85 13.41
CA ILE A 367 -22.25 1.98 14.55
C ILE A 367 -20.74 1.75 14.62
N ASP A 368 -20.09 2.27 15.66
CA ASP A 368 -18.69 1.97 15.99
C ASP A 368 -18.46 0.46 16.12
N CYS A 369 -17.53 -0.10 15.32
CA CYS A 369 -17.20 -1.52 15.33
C CYS A 369 -16.70 -2.03 16.71
N LYS A 370 -16.28 -1.14 17.62
CA LYS A 370 -15.94 -1.49 19.01
C LYS A 370 -17.15 -1.74 19.90
N LYS A 371 -18.31 -1.17 19.53
CA LYS A 371 -19.54 -1.19 20.33
C LYS A 371 -20.51 -2.27 19.86
N THR A 372 -20.28 -2.85 18.68
CA THR A 372 -21.10 -3.91 18.12
C THR A 372 -20.32 -5.21 17.91
N CYS A 373 -21.03 -6.32 18.03
CA CYS A 373 -20.55 -7.64 17.61
C CYS A 373 -21.34 -8.16 16.40
N ASP A 374 -22.07 -7.28 15.72
CA ASP A 374 -22.83 -7.60 14.53
C ASP A 374 -21.95 -7.45 13.29
N TYR A 375 -22.24 -8.27 12.28
CA TYR A 375 -21.57 -8.21 11.00
C TYR A 375 -22.20 -7.08 10.17
N ALA A 376 -21.53 -5.93 10.14
CA ALA A 376 -21.97 -4.73 9.44
C ALA A 376 -20.72 -4.05 8.84
N PRO A 377 -20.57 -3.93 7.50
CA PRO A 377 -19.37 -3.36 6.90
C PRO A 377 -19.01 -1.98 7.46
N PRO A 378 -17.73 -1.71 7.80
CA PRO A 378 -16.56 -2.58 7.64
C PRO A 378 -16.27 -3.51 8.84
N CYS A 379 -17.17 -3.62 9.82
CA CYS A 379 -17.03 -4.47 11.00
C CYS A 379 -17.16 -5.97 10.65
N PHE A 380 -16.14 -6.76 10.99
CA PHE A 380 -16.15 -8.22 10.87
C PHE A 380 -15.58 -8.90 12.13
N PRO A 381 -16.24 -8.72 13.30
CA PRO A 381 -15.72 -9.13 14.60
C PRO A 381 -15.50 -10.64 14.74
N ILE A 382 -14.57 -11.01 15.62
CA ILE A 382 -14.30 -12.40 15.99
C ILE A 382 -15.16 -12.75 17.21
N GLU A 383 -16.06 -13.73 17.08
CA GLU A 383 -16.88 -14.18 18.19
C GLU A 383 -16.04 -14.87 19.28
N VAL A 384 -16.30 -14.53 20.53
CA VAL A 384 -15.64 -15.16 21.68
C VAL A 384 -16.39 -16.46 22.03
N PRO A 385 -15.72 -17.62 22.06
CA PRO A 385 -16.39 -18.88 22.38
C PRO A 385 -16.81 -18.94 23.86
N PRO A 386 -17.83 -19.75 24.20
CA PRO A 386 -18.14 -20.05 25.60
C PRO A 386 -16.93 -20.63 26.34
N GLY A 387 -16.69 -20.18 27.57
CA GLY A 387 -15.56 -20.65 28.38
C GLY A 387 -14.20 -20.12 27.94
N ASP A 388 -14.13 -19.03 27.15
CA ASP A 388 -12.86 -18.40 26.78
C ASP A 388 -11.99 -18.15 28.03
N PRO A 389 -10.70 -18.54 28.00
CA PRO A 389 -9.82 -18.50 29.17
C PRO A 389 -9.57 -17.06 29.66
N ARG A 390 -9.75 -16.06 28.80
CA ARG A 390 -9.39 -14.67 29.06
C ARG A 390 -10.59 -13.71 28.95
N ILE A 391 -11.42 -13.87 27.93
CA ILE A 391 -12.46 -12.88 27.60
C ILE A 391 -13.79 -13.30 28.22
N LYS A 392 -14.11 -12.75 29.40
CA LYS A 392 -15.35 -13.07 30.12
C LYS A 392 -16.45 -12.02 29.96
N ASN A 393 -16.08 -10.76 29.72
CA ASN A 393 -17.01 -9.61 29.79
C ASN A 393 -17.35 -9.03 28.41
N ARG A 394 -17.00 -9.71 27.31
CA ARG A 394 -17.28 -9.27 25.93
C ARG A 394 -17.66 -10.46 25.05
N ARG A 395 -18.55 -10.21 24.09
CA ARG A 395 -19.02 -11.22 23.13
C ARG A 395 -18.08 -11.39 21.92
N CYS A 396 -17.24 -10.41 21.63
CA CYS A 396 -16.37 -10.43 20.46
C CYS A 396 -15.08 -9.62 20.65
N ILE A 397 -14.12 -9.89 19.76
CA ILE A 397 -12.93 -9.06 19.50
C ILE A 397 -13.20 -8.27 18.22
N ASP A 398 -13.01 -6.94 18.25
CA ASP A 398 -13.25 -6.07 17.10
C ASP A 398 -12.18 -6.25 16.02
N VAL A 399 -12.63 -6.43 14.78
CA VAL A 399 -11.79 -6.49 13.58
C VAL A 399 -12.50 -5.76 12.46
N ILE A 400 -11.77 -4.89 11.76
CA ILE A 400 -12.24 -4.21 10.55
C ILE A 400 -11.72 -4.93 9.30
N ARG A 401 -12.53 -4.94 8.25
CA ARG A 401 -12.18 -5.48 6.94
C ARG A 401 -11.07 -4.68 6.26
N THR A 402 -10.38 -5.32 5.33
CA THR A 402 -9.40 -4.69 4.45
C THR A 402 -10.12 -3.92 3.34
N SER A 403 -9.61 -2.74 2.99
CA SER A 403 -10.07 -1.95 1.85
C SER A 403 -9.94 -2.72 0.54
N SER A 404 -10.86 -2.44 -0.38
CA SER A 404 -10.87 -3.05 -1.71
C SER A 404 -10.47 -2.09 -2.81
N VAL A 405 -9.89 -2.64 -3.87
CA VAL A 405 -9.55 -1.89 -5.08
C VAL A 405 -10.84 -1.49 -5.82
N CYS A 406 -10.90 -0.26 -6.32
CA CYS A 406 -11.95 0.18 -7.24
C CYS A 406 -12.00 -0.73 -8.48
N GLY A 407 -13.20 -1.17 -8.84
CA GLY A 407 -13.44 -2.16 -9.90
C GLY A 407 -13.31 -3.62 -9.51
N SER A 408 -13.27 -3.91 -8.22
CA SER A 408 -13.37 -5.25 -7.66
C SER A 408 -14.62 -5.38 -6.76
N GLY A 409 -15.11 -6.60 -6.54
CA GLY A 409 -16.29 -6.85 -5.71
C GLY A 409 -17.48 -6.01 -6.16
N MET A 410 -18.23 -5.39 -5.24
CA MET A 410 -19.41 -4.58 -5.58
C MET A 410 -19.18 -3.48 -6.61
N THR A 411 -17.95 -2.98 -6.72
CA THR A 411 -17.60 -1.97 -7.70
C THR A 411 -17.32 -2.55 -9.10
N SER A 412 -17.03 -3.85 -9.21
CA SER A 412 -16.62 -4.51 -10.48
C SER A 412 -17.71 -4.70 -11.53
N VAL A 413 -18.99 -4.75 -11.12
CA VAL A 413 -20.14 -5.05 -12.01
C VAL A 413 -20.20 -4.12 -13.23
N PHE A 414 -19.46 -3.02 -13.18
CA PHE A 414 -19.58 -1.87 -14.06
C PHE A 414 -18.28 -1.52 -14.78
N PHE A 415 -17.22 -2.29 -14.52
CA PHE A 415 -16.01 -2.26 -15.32
C PHE A 415 -16.05 -3.40 -16.35
N GLU A 416 -15.02 -3.53 -17.19
CA GLU A 416 -14.97 -4.43 -18.36
C GLU A 416 -15.27 -5.93 -18.05
N GLY A 417 -15.42 -6.31 -16.78
CA GLY A 417 -16.03 -7.58 -16.36
C GLY A 417 -16.35 -7.63 -14.86
N VAL A 418 -17.24 -8.56 -14.47
CA VAL A 418 -17.54 -8.86 -13.06
C VAL A 418 -16.35 -9.55 -12.40
N GLN A 419 -15.84 -8.96 -11.30
CA GLN A 419 -14.67 -9.43 -10.57
C GLN A 419 -14.94 -9.57 -9.07
N HIS A 420 -14.30 -10.55 -8.43
CA HIS A 420 -14.38 -10.72 -6.98
C HIS A 420 -13.75 -9.53 -6.23
N ARG A 421 -14.03 -9.38 -4.92
CA ARG A 421 -13.40 -8.34 -4.10
C ARG A 421 -11.89 -8.59 -4.01
N GLU A 422 -11.10 -7.60 -4.45
CA GLU A 422 -9.65 -7.63 -4.37
C GLU A 422 -9.14 -6.60 -3.38
N GLN A 423 -8.14 -6.98 -2.58
CA GLN A 423 -7.55 -6.15 -1.54
C GLN A 423 -6.34 -5.39 -2.08
N ILE A 424 -6.12 -4.19 -1.54
CA ILE A 424 -5.02 -3.30 -1.93
C ILE A 424 -3.75 -3.71 -1.18
N ASN A 425 -2.64 -3.86 -1.91
CA ASN A 425 -1.31 -3.80 -1.35
C ASN A 425 -0.84 -2.34 -1.32
N GLN A 426 -0.56 -1.80 -0.14
CA GLN A 426 -0.09 -0.43 0.01
C GLN A 426 1.39 -0.26 -0.40
N LEU A 427 2.17 -1.34 -0.42
CA LEU A 427 3.61 -1.29 -0.70
C LEU A 427 3.94 -1.78 -2.11
N THR A 428 5.16 -1.50 -2.55
CA THR A 428 5.71 -2.10 -3.77
C THR A 428 5.84 -3.61 -3.55
N SER A 429 5.81 -4.40 -4.63
CA SER A 429 5.95 -5.87 -4.56
C SER A 429 7.40 -6.34 -4.71
N TYR A 430 8.34 -5.40 -4.82
CA TYR A 430 9.74 -5.67 -5.08
C TYR A 430 10.52 -5.72 -3.75
N ILE A 431 11.63 -6.45 -3.73
CA ILE A 431 12.62 -6.28 -2.66
C ILE A 431 13.47 -5.07 -3.07
N ASP A 432 13.01 -3.87 -2.74
CA ASP A 432 13.62 -2.60 -3.15
C ASP A 432 13.88 -1.63 -1.99
N ALA A 433 13.76 -2.14 -0.77
CA ALA A 433 13.94 -1.40 0.47
C ALA A 433 12.89 -0.30 0.72
N SER A 434 11.67 -0.46 0.21
CA SER A 434 10.54 0.46 0.44
C SER A 434 10.24 0.67 1.93
N GLN A 435 10.51 -0.31 2.79
CA GLN A 435 10.39 -0.16 4.25
C GLN A 435 11.43 0.80 4.86
N VAL A 436 12.44 1.19 4.10
CA VAL A 436 13.41 2.25 4.43
C VAL A 436 13.05 3.55 3.72
N TYR A 437 12.70 3.49 2.43
CA TYR A 437 12.60 4.65 1.54
C TYR A 437 11.19 5.20 1.30
N GLY A 438 10.15 4.48 1.74
CA GLY A 438 8.76 4.80 1.44
C GLY A 438 8.27 4.12 0.15
N TYR A 439 6.96 4.23 -0.08
CA TYR A 439 6.24 3.63 -1.21
C TYR A 439 5.50 4.67 -2.09
N SER A 440 5.63 5.97 -1.77
CA SER A 440 5.16 7.09 -2.58
C SER A 440 6.21 8.20 -2.59
N TYR A 441 6.21 9.03 -3.64
CA TYR A 441 7.20 10.08 -3.80
C TYR A 441 7.18 11.07 -2.62
N GLU A 442 6.01 11.55 -2.22
CA GLU A 442 5.82 12.49 -1.11
C GLU A 442 6.39 11.92 0.18
N PHE A 443 6.11 10.64 0.46
CA PHE A 443 6.60 10.02 1.69
C PHE A 443 8.12 9.83 1.66
N SER A 444 8.70 9.51 0.51
CA SER A 444 10.16 9.43 0.38
C SER A 444 10.85 10.77 0.62
N VAL A 445 10.26 11.87 0.13
CA VAL A 445 10.76 13.24 0.34
C VAL A 445 10.78 13.60 1.83
N GLU A 446 9.75 13.22 2.58
CA GLU A 446 9.68 13.45 4.04
C GLU A 446 10.80 12.77 4.82
N LEU A 447 11.32 11.64 4.32
CA LEU A 447 12.38 10.84 4.94
C LEU A 447 13.78 11.34 4.59
N ARG A 448 13.93 12.14 3.52
CA ARG A 448 15.22 12.64 3.01
C ARG A 448 15.68 13.89 3.74
N ASN A 449 16.98 14.00 3.99
CA ASN A 449 17.58 15.23 4.45
C ASN A 449 17.81 16.14 3.25
N LEU A 450 16.90 17.09 3.04
CA LEU A 450 16.97 18.07 1.97
C LEU A 450 17.56 19.42 2.43
N THR A 451 18.05 19.51 3.67
CA THR A 451 18.74 20.71 4.16
C THR A 451 20.13 20.84 3.56
N THR A 452 20.74 19.73 3.13
CA THR A 452 22.02 19.69 2.43
C THR A 452 21.93 18.83 1.17
N ASP A 453 22.83 19.05 0.22
CA ASP A 453 22.91 18.32 -1.05
C ASP A 453 23.79 17.05 -0.93
N ASP A 454 23.70 16.36 0.22
CA ASP A 454 24.56 15.21 0.53
C ASP A 454 23.88 13.86 0.26
N GLY A 455 22.62 13.86 -0.16
CA GLY A 455 21.87 12.65 -0.50
C GLY A 455 21.53 11.75 0.69
N LEU A 456 21.45 12.30 1.90
CA LEU A 456 21.23 11.55 3.14
C LEU A 456 19.74 11.33 3.46
N LEU A 457 19.44 10.32 4.27
CA LEU A 457 18.20 10.22 5.01
C LEU A 457 18.27 11.05 6.30
N ARG A 458 17.12 11.57 6.73
CA ARG A 458 16.99 12.32 7.99
C ARG A 458 17.33 11.44 9.18
N THR A 459 17.96 12.05 10.17
CA THR A 459 18.22 11.46 11.48
C THR A 459 17.43 12.22 12.55
N GLY A 460 17.16 11.56 13.67
CA GLY A 460 16.45 12.11 14.81
C GLY A 460 17.36 12.71 15.86
N VAL A 461 16.78 12.94 17.05
CA VAL A 461 17.51 13.43 18.22
C VAL A 461 18.65 12.48 18.57
N GLN A 462 19.82 13.05 18.83
CA GLN A 462 20.99 12.29 19.24
C GLN A 462 20.90 11.97 20.74
N PHE A 463 21.04 10.68 21.07
CA PHE A 463 21.08 10.23 22.46
C PHE A 463 22.54 10.04 22.89
N PRO A 464 22.94 10.51 24.09
CA PRO A 464 24.30 10.37 24.58
C PRO A 464 24.80 8.92 24.53
N GLY A 465 25.99 8.71 23.96
CA GLY A 465 26.60 7.38 23.82
C GLY A 465 25.95 6.47 22.76
N GLN A 466 25.05 7.00 21.92
CA GLN A 466 24.40 6.25 20.85
C GLN A 466 24.68 6.87 19.48
N LYS A 467 24.66 6.02 18.45
CA LYS A 467 24.66 6.44 17.04
C LYS A 467 23.29 7.00 16.65
N ASP A 468 23.23 7.64 15.49
CA ASP A 468 22.03 8.27 14.95
C ASP A 468 20.79 7.39 15.01
N MET A 469 19.68 7.96 15.44
CA MET A 469 18.38 7.29 15.47
C MET A 469 17.51 7.78 14.32
N LEU A 470 16.43 7.06 14.04
CA LEU A 470 15.41 7.53 13.11
C LEU A 470 14.82 8.87 13.59
N PRO A 471 14.29 9.70 12.68
CA PRO A 471 13.56 10.91 13.04
C PRO A 471 12.23 10.56 13.74
N PHE A 472 11.71 11.48 14.53
CA PHE A 472 10.36 11.33 15.10
C PHE A 472 9.30 11.61 14.03
N ALA A 473 8.20 10.86 14.10
CA ALA A 473 6.98 11.17 13.35
C ALA A 473 6.47 12.57 13.73
N ALA A 474 5.93 13.30 12.76
CA ALA A 474 5.48 14.64 12.99
C ALA A 474 4.16 14.63 13.80
N PRO A 475 3.88 15.61 14.67
CA PRO A 475 2.66 15.60 15.50
C PRO A 475 1.35 15.47 14.69
N GLN A 476 1.31 16.05 13.49
CA GLN A 476 0.18 15.98 12.56
C GLN A 476 -0.04 14.58 11.98
N ASP A 477 0.96 13.70 12.03
CA ASP A 477 0.83 12.31 11.63
C ASP A 477 -0.05 11.52 12.58
N GLY A 478 -0.27 12.07 13.77
CA GLY A 478 -1.14 11.51 14.80
C GLY A 478 -0.65 10.17 15.37
N ILE A 479 0.55 9.72 14.97
CA ILE A 479 1.17 8.49 15.45
C ILE A 479 1.67 8.72 16.87
N ASP A 480 1.21 7.90 17.80
CA ASP A 480 1.57 8.07 19.20
C ASP A 480 1.94 6.74 19.85
N CYS A 481 3.19 6.64 20.28
CA CYS A 481 3.79 5.47 20.90
C CYS A 481 3.82 5.59 22.42
N ARG A 482 3.28 6.69 22.96
CA ARG A 482 3.19 6.94 24.39
C ARG A 482 2.05 6.09 24.91
N ARG A 483 2.36 4.81 25.11
CA ARG A 483 1.44 3.83 25.71
C ARG A 483 0.93 4.41 27.03
N ASN A 484 1.84 4.74 27.92
CA ASN A 484 1.52 5.31 29.22
C ASN A 484 2.35 6.58 29.41
N LEU A 485 1.68 7.73 29.57
CA LEU A 485 2.36 9.02 29.78
C LEU A 485 3.17 9.03 31.09
N ASN A 486 2.82 8.18 32.06
CA ASN A 486 3.59 7.96 33.27
C ASN A 486 4.81 7.06 33.02
N GLU A 487 4.81 6.24 31.95
CA GLU A 487 5.99 5.45 31.57
C GLU A 487 6.95 6.27 30.71
N ASN A 488 6.44 7.07 29.76
CA ASN A 488 7.29 7.87 28.88
C ASN A 488 6.49 8.86 27.98
N THR A 489 7.14 9.97 27.61
CA THR A 489 6.63 11.04 26.73
C THR A 489 7.23 11.06 25.31
N MET A 490 8.13 10.13 24.97
CA MET A 490 8.76 10.03 23.65
C MET A 490 7.76 9.72 22.53
N ASN A 491 7.88 10.47 21.43
CA ASN A 491 7.12 10.26 20.20
C ASN A 491 7.56 8.98 19.46
N CYS A 492 6.74 8.55 18.51
CA CYS A 492 7.12 7.47 17.60
C CYS A 492 8.23 7.88 16.64
N PHE A 493 9.02 6.91 16.20
CA PHE A 493 9.93 7.08 15.06
C PHE A 493 9.17 6.98 13.72
N VAL A 494 9.75 7.52 12.66
CA VAL A 494 9.25 7.37 11.28
C VAL A 494 10.32 6.74 10.38
N ALA A 495 9.87 5.91 9.45
CA ALA A 495 10.67 5.23 8.42
C ALA A 495 9.78 4.94 7.20
N GLY A 496 10.31 4.32 6.15
CA GLY A 496 9.56 3.98 4.92
C GLY A 496 8.35 3.07 5.08
N ASP A 497 8.23 2.35 6.21
CA ASP A 497 7.02 1.59 6.57
C ASP A 497 6.42 2.09 7.88
N ILE A 498 5.10 2.24 7.89
CA ILE A 498 4.35 2.80 9.02
C ILE A 498 4.38 1.92 10.27
N ARG A 499 4.69 0.62 10.12
CA ARG A 499 4.73 -0.35 11.23
C ARG A 499 6.10 -0.37 11.92
N VAL A 500 7.02 0.55 11.61
CA VAL A 500 8.37 0.64 12.21
C VAL A 500 8.41 0.59 13.75
N ASN A 501 7.36 1.09 14.44
CA ASN A 501 7.28 1.05 15.91
C ASN A 501 6.48 -0.15 16.45
N GLU A 502 6.08 -1.11 15.61
CA GLU A 502 5.26 -2.26 16.03
C GLU A 502 5.91 -2.95 17.21
N GLN A 503 7.20 -3.29 17.12
CA GLN A 503 8.03 -3.79 18.22
C GLN A 503 9.49 -3.32 18.10
N ILE A 504 10.22 -3.26 19.21
CA ILE A 504 11.54 -2.60 19.28
C ILE A 504 12.67 -3.27 18.48
N GLY A 505 12.62 -4.58 18.24
CA GLY A 505 13.53 -5.31 17.36
C GLY A 505 13.38 -4.90 15.89
N LEU A 506 12.14 -4.69 15.43
CA LEU A 506 11.84 -4.15 14.10
C LEU A 506 12.36 -2.72 13.98
N LEU A 507 12.08 -1.89 14.99
CA LEU A 507 12.60 -0.52 15.05
C LEU A 507 14.14 -0.48 15.00
N ALA A 508 14.82 -1.43 15.65
CA ALA A 508 16.27 -1.58 15.58
C ALA A 508 16.75 -1.91 14.16
N MET A 509 16.04 -2.77 13.42
CA MET A 509 16.34 -3.07 12.01
C MET A 509 16.20 -1.83 11.12
N HIS A 510 15.08 -1.10 11.19
CA HIS A 510 14.91 0.14 10.41
C HIS A 510 16.02 1.16 10.73
N THR A 511 16.41 1.28 12.00
CA THR A 511 17.48 2.19 12.41
C THR A 511 18.83 1.80 11.79
N ILE A 512 19.15 0.51 11.73
CA ILE A 512 20.41 0.04 11.11
C ILE A 512 20.42 0.26 9.60
N TRP A 513 19.31 0.04 8.91
CA TRP A 513 19.25 0.22 7.46
C TRP A 513 19.23 1.69 7.03
N MET A 514 18.66 2.59 7.84
CA MET A 514 18.86 4.03 7.66
C MET A 514 20.34 4.42 7.84
N ARG A 515 21.00 3.89 8.88
CA ARG A 515 22.44 4.13 9.09
C ARG A 515 23.30 3.60 7.93
N GLU A 516 22.93 2.45 7.37
CA GLU A 516 23.65 1.87 6.23
C GLU A 516 23.51 2.75 4.97
N HIS A 517 22.32 3.28 4.70
CA HIS A 517 22.13 4.27 3.64
C HIS A 517 23.06 5.47 3.83
N ASN A 518 23.03 6.11 5.01
CA ASN A 518 23.85 7.29 5.28
C ASN A 518 25.34 6.97 5.20
N ARG A 519 25.77 5.78 5.65
CA ARG A 519 27.16 5.33 5.53
C ARG A 519 27.59 5.20 4.06
N ILE A 520 26.74 4.63 3.20
CA ILE A 520 26.99 4.49 1.77
C ILE A 520 27.01 5.86 1.09
N ALA A 521 26.01 6.71 1.35
CA ALA A 521 25.88 8.05 0.77
C ALA A 521 27.10 8.92 1.08
N ILE A 522 27.57 8.97 2.34
CA ILE A 522 28.80 9.68 2.74
C ILE A 522 29.99 9.17 1.93
N LYS A 523 30.15 7.86 1.77
CA LYS A 523 31.26 7.29 1.03
C LYS A 523 31.17 7.55 -0.47
N LEU A 524 29.97 7.57 -1.05
CA LEU A 524 29.77 7.92 -2.45
C LEU A 524 30.07 9.40 -2.71
N ARG A 525 29.72 10.30 -1.78
CA ARG A 525 30.10 11.72 -1.84
C ARG A 525 31.61 11.92 -1.78
N ASP A 526 32.29 11.23 -0.86
CA ASP A 526 33.76 11.27 -0.74
C ASP A 526 34.44 10.85 -2.05
N LEU A 527 33.92 9.80 -2.70
CA LEU A 527 34.48 9.25 -3.95
C LEU A 527 34.08 10.05 -5.19
N ASN A 528 32.89 10.64 -5.20
CA ASN A 528 32.31 11.38 -6.32
C ASN A 528 31.86 12.78 -5.88
N PRO A 529 32.78 13.73 -5.62
CA PRO A 529 32.41 15.07 -5.17
C PRO A 529 31.59 15.89 -6.17
N HIS A 530 31.51 15.42 -7.42
CA HIS A 530 30.77 16.05 -8.52
C HIS A 530 29.32 15.59 -8.63
N TRP A 531 28.91 14.56 -7.88
CA TRP A 531 27.52 14.10 -7.86
C TRP A 531 26.68 14.98 -6.96
N ASP A 532 25.48 15.35 -7.41
CA ASP A 532 24.46 16.00 -6.58
C ASP A 532 23.85 15.02 -5.56
N GLY A 533 23.09 15.58 -4.61
CA GLY A 533 22.45 14.81 -3.55
C GLY A 533 21.40 13.82 -4.06
N ASP A 534 20.71 14.12 -5.16
CA ASP A 534 19.75 13.20 -5.77
C ASP A 534 20.46 11.94 -6.32
N THR A 535 21.58 12.12 -7.04
CA THR A 535 22.39 11.02 -7.56
C THR A 535 22.93 10.16 -6.42
N ILE A 536 23.47 10.79 -5.37
CA ILE A 536 24.00 10.08 -4.20
C ILE A 536 22.90 9.29 -3.49
N TYR A 537 21.72 9.89 -3.29
CA TYR A 537 20.57 9.23 -2.69
C TYR A 537 20.15 8.00 -3.49
N GLN A 538 20.01 8.13 -4.82
CA GLN A 538 19.56 7.04 -5.68
C GLN A 538 20.59 5.90 -5.77
N GLU A 539 21.89 6.21 -5.86
CA GLU A 539 22.94 5.19 -5.86
C GLU A 539 23.06 4.48 -4.51
N ALA A 540 22.97 5.21 -3.39
CA ALA A 540 22.92 4.59 -2.06
C ALA A 540 21.68 3.70 -1.89
N ARG A 541 20.50 4.17 -2.32
CA ARG A 541 19.24 3.40 -2.33
C ARG A 541 19.37 2.11 -3.15
N LYS A 542 19.94 2.20 -4.35
CA LYS A 542 20.18 1.05 -5.24
C LYS A 542 21.06 0.00 -4.60
N ILE A 543 22.15 0.40 -3.94
CA ILE A 543 23.05 -0.50 -3.23
C ILE A 543 22.35 -1.18 -2.04
N VAL A 544 21.59 -0.42 -1.24
CA VAL A 544 20.83 -0.97 -0.11
C VAL A 544 19.80 -2.00 -0.57
N GLY A 545 19.03 -1.71 -1.62
CA GLY A 545 18.09 -2.66 -2.21
C GLY A 545 18.80 -3.94 -2.68
N ALA A 546 19.96 -3.81 -3.31
CA ALA A 546 20.78 -4.96 -3.73
C ALA A 546 21.31 -5.78 -2.53
N GLN A 547 21.72 -5.15 -1.43
CA GLN A 547 22.11 -5.83 -0.20
C GLN A 547 20.95 -6.67 0.37
N MET A 548 19.73 -6.11 0.42
CA MET A 548 18.55 -6.82 0.90
C MET A 548 18.15 -8.00 0.01
N GLN A 549 18.23 -7.83 -1.31
CA GLN A 549 18.02 -8.91 -2.28
C GLN A 549 19.05 -10.03 -2.06
N HIS A 550 20.33 -9.68 -1.92
CA HIS A 550 21.40 -10.64 -1.69
C HIS A 550 21.18 -11.43 -0.40
N ILE A 551 20.93 -10.75 0.72
CA ILE A 551 20.67 -11.42 2.02
C ILE A 551 19.47 -12.35 1.90
N THR A 552 18.39 -11.89 1.27
CA THR A 552 17.15 -12.66 1.14
C THR A 552 17.35 -13.94 0.31
N TYR A 553 17.89 -13.81 -0.91
CA TYR A 553 18.03 -14.95 -1.81
C TYR A 553 19.18 -15.89 -1.44
N LYS A 554 20.30 -15.35 -0.95
CA LYS A 554 21.50 -16.14 -0.68
C LYS A 554 21.48 -16.79 0.70
N HIS A 555 20.91 -16.12 1.70
CA HIS A 555 21.06 -16.55 3.11
C HIS A 555 19.73 -16.88 3.77
N TRP A 556 18.67 -16.09 3.56
CA TRP A 556 17.41 -16.30 4.25
C TRP A 556 16.55 -17.39 3.61
N LEU A 557 16.28 -17.33 2.30
CA LEU A 557 15.44 -18.31 1.60
C LEU A 557 15.89 -19.76 1.79
N PRO A 558 17.19 -20.13 1.71
CA PRO A 558 17.63 -21.50 1.95
C PRO A 558 17.24 -22.06 3.32
N LEU A 559 17.16 -21.21 4.35
CA LEU A 559 16.73 -21.61 5.69
C LEU A 559 15.22 -21.83 5.79
N ILE A 560 14.44 -21.16 4.94
CA ILE A 560 12.97 -21.17 4.97
C ILE A 560 12.39 -22.27 4.08
N ILE A 561 12.81 -22.32 2.81
CA ILE A 561 12.24 -23.26 1.82
C ILE A 561 13.09 -24.52 1.66
N GLY A 562 14.28 -24.56 2.29
CA GLY A 562 15.18 -25.71 2.29
C GLY A 562 15.74 -26.04 0.90
N GLU A 563 16.53 -27.11 0.83
CA GLU A 563 17.17 -27.54 -0.43
C GLU A 563 16.14 -27.86 -1.53
N THR A 564 15.05 -28.54 -1.19
CA THR A 564 13.98 -28.86 -2.14
C THR A 564 13.32 -27.61 -2.71
N GLY A 565 13.00 -26.63 -1.85
CA GLY A 565 12.42 -25.36 -2.31
C GLY A 565 13.39 -24.55 -3.15
N MET A 566 14.68 -24.52 -2.79
CA MET A 566 15.70 -23.84 -3.58
C MET A 566 15.90 -24.51 -4.95
N LYS A 567 15.83 -25.84 -5.04
CA LYS A 567 15.86 -26.57 -6.32
C LYS A 567 14.65 -26.23 -7.20
N LEU A 568 13.46 -26.09 -6.61
CA LEU A 568 12.26 -25.65 -7.31
C LEU A 568 12.35 -24.19 -7.78
N LEU A 569 12.93 -23.30 -6.98
CA LEU A 569 13.16 -21.90 -7.35
C LEU A 569 14.15 -21.80 -8.53
N GLY A 570 15.17 -22.65 -8.55
CA GLY A 570 16.17 -22.71 -9.62
C GLY A 570 17.15 -21.54 -9.62
N GLU A 571 18.05 -21.54 -10.59
CA GLU A 571 19.00 -20.45 -10.82
C GLU A 571 18.34 -19.28 -11.58
N TYR A 572 18.82 -18.07 -11.32
CA TYR A 572 18.36 -16.88 -12.02
C TYR A 572 18.79 -16.91 -13.50
N LYS A 573 17.82 -16.79 -14.42
CA LYS A 573 18.04 -16.87 -15.88
C LYS A 573 17.99 -15.52 -16.60
N GLY A 574 17.93 -14.43 -15.85
CA GLY A 574 17.68 -13.09 -16.38
C GLY A 574 16.25 -12.62 -16.16
N TYR A 575 15.98 -11.36 -16.53
CA TYR A 575 14.67 -10.73 -16.39
C TYR A 575 13.71 -11.21 -17.49
N ASP A 576 12.50 -11.62 -17.10
CA ASP A 576 11.42 -11.98 -18.02
C ASP A 576 10.27 -10.96 -17.87
N PRO A 577 10.01 -10.12 -18.89
CA PRO A 577 8.96 -9.10 -18.84
C PRO A 577 7.53 -9.66 -18.85
N ASN A 578 7.35 -10.97 -19.03
CA ASN A 578 6.03 -11.60 -19.03
C ASN A 578 5.63 -12.12 -17.64
N ILE A 579 6.54 -12.10 -16.66
CA ILE A 579 6.25 -12.50 -15.28
C ILE A 579 5.61 -11.32 -14.55
N ASN A 580 4.42 -11.55 -13.98
CA ASN A 580 3.78 -10.59 -13.08
C ASN A 580 4.41 -10.67 -11.67
N PRO A 581 5.16 -9.63 -11.23
CA PRO A 581 5.87 -9.59 -9.96
C PRO A 581 4.97 -9.23 -8.76
N SER A 582 3.71 -8.85 -8.97
CA SER A 582 2.81 -8.47 -7.87
C SER A 582 2.74 -9.57 -6.80
N ILE A 583 2.76 -9.17 -5.53
CA ILE A 583 2.60 -10.10 -4.42
C ILE A 583 1.22 -10.75 -4.50
N SER A 584 1.19 -12.08 -4.26
CA SER A 584 -0.07 -12.81 -4.24
C SER A 584 -0.80 -12.65 -2.92
N ASN A 585 -2.13 -12.62 -2.96
CA ASN A 585 -2.95 -12.43 -1.77
C ASN A 585 -2.70 -13.51 -0.71
N VAL A 586 -2.52 -14.78 -1.14
CA VAL A 586 -2.20 -15.89 -0.24
C VAL A 586 -0.84 -15.73 0.44
N PHE A 587 0.14 -15.16 -0.27
CA PHE A 587 1.48 -14.94 0.28
C PHE A 587 1.44 -13.93 1.44
N ALA A 588 0.91 -12.74 1.19
CA ALA A 588 0.76 -11.65 2.17
C ALA A 588 -0.17 -12.01 3.36
N THR A 589 -1.26 -12.73 3.06
CA THR A 589 -2.35 -12.92 4.03
C THR A 589 -2.17 -14.18 4.88
N ALA A 590 -1.45 -15.19 4.37
CA ALA A 590 -1.35 -16.49 5.04
C ALA A 590 0.06 -17.10 5.02
N ALA A 591 0.69 -17.23 3.84
CA ALA A 591 1.89 -18.06 3.70
C ALA A 591 3.12 -17.46 4.41
N LEU A 592 3.44 -16.17 4.18
CA LEU A 592 4.60 -15.52 4.80
C LEU A 592 4.42 -15.33 6.32
N ARG A 593 3.17 -15.41 6.81
CA ARG A 593 2.82 -15.37 8.23
C ARG A 593 3.24 -16.62 9.02
N PHE A 594 3.88 -17.60 8.39
CA PHE A 594 4.58 -18.66 9.11
C PHE A 594 5.60 -18.08 10.11
N GLY A 595 6.15 -16.89 9.83
CA GLY A 595 7.07 -16.18 10.73
C GLY A 595 6.52 -16.01 12.15
N HIS A 596 5.20 -15.90 12.33
CA HIS A 596 4.59 -15.82 13.67
C HIS A 596 4.84 -17.06 14.54
N THR A 597 5.08 -18.23 13.93
CA THR A 597 5.31 -19.49 14.64
C THR A 597 6.71 -19.59 15.25
N ILE A 598 7.66 -18.78 14.76
CA ILE A 598 9.07 -18.80 15.18
C ILE A 598 9.46 -17.61 16.09
N ILE A 599 8.47 -16.81 16.52
CA ILE A 599 8.65 -15.69 17.44
C ILE A 599 8.85 -16.21 18.87
N ASN A 600 9.92 -15.74 19.53
CA ASN A 600 10.11 -15.97 20.97
C ASN A 600 9.21 -15.06 21.81
N PRO A 601 8.77 -15.51 23.01
CA PRO A 601 7.97 -14.67 23.91
C PRO A 601 8.79 -13.58 24.63
N LEU A 602 10.13 -13.66 24.57
CA LEU A 602 11.05 -12.68 25.14
C LEU A 602 12.04 -12.17 24.08
N LEU A 603 12.19 -10.85 24.01
CA LEU A 603 13.30 -10.20 23.33
C LEU A 603 14.51 -10.18 24.28
N HIS A 604 15.55 -10.90 23.88
CA HIS A 604 16.79 -10.98 24.64
C HIS A 604 17.63 -9.74 24.35
N ARG A 605 18.24 -9.17 25.40
CA ARG A 605 19.00 -7.93 25.33
C ARG A 605 20.33 -8.12 26.01
N LEU A 606 21.41 -8.08 25.22
CA LEU A 606 22.73 -8.50 25.66
C LEU A 606 23.76 -7.38 25.53
N ASN A 607 24.59 -7.19 26.55
CA ASN A 607 25.69 -6.23 26.53
C ASN A 607 26.84 -6.73 25.62
N SER A 608 27.96 -6.00 25.59
CA SER A 608 29.15 -6.34 24.78
C SER A 608 29.82 -7.67 25.15
N THR A 609 29.58 -8.20 26.35
CA THR A 609 30.09 -9.51 26.82
C THR A 609 29.05 -10.63 26.69
N PHE A 610 27.98 -10.41 25.94
CA PHE A 610 26.87 -11.35 25.73
C PHE A 610 26.14 -11.76 27.02
N GLN A 611 26.22 -10.92 28.05
CA GLN A 611 25.42 -11.07 29.27
C GLN A 611 24.18 -10.17 29.23
N PRO A 612 23.09 -10.50 29.94
CA PRO A 612 21.92 -9.62 30.04
C PRO A 612 22.29 -8.20 30.46
N ILE A 613 21.71 -7.18 29.81
CA ILE A 613 21.83 -5.79 30.26
C ILE A 613 21.15 -5.59 31.63
N PRO A 614 21.49 -4.54 32.42
CA PRO A 614 20.89 -4.33 33.75
C PRO A 614 19.36 -4.30 33.77
N GLN A 615 18.72 -3.82 32.69
CA GLN A 615 17.27 -3.78 32.53
C GLN A 615 16.65 -5.16 32.22
N GLY A 616 17.46 -6.21 32.05
CA GLY A 616 17.04 -7.59 31.79
C GLY A 616 16.50 -7.83 30.38
N HIS A 617 15.90 -8.99 30.14
CA HIS A 617 15.19 -9.31 28.90
C HIS A 617 13.77 -8.72 28.91
N LEU A 618 13.17 -8.52 27.74
CA LEU A 618 11.88 -7.86 27.61
C LEU A 618 10.79 -8.84 27.14
N PRO A 619 9.72 -9.07 27.91
CA PRO A 619 8.55 -9.80 27.44
C PRO A 619 7.95 -9.12 26.21
N LEU A 620 7.53 -9.89 25.21
CA LEU A 620 7.11 -9.37 23.91
C LEU A 620 5.92 -8.40 24.01
N HIS A 621 4.93 -8.66 24.88
CA HIS A 621 3.82 -7.72 25.10
C HIS A 621 4.25 -6.32 25.62
N LYS A 622 5.44 -6.22 26.22
CA LYS A 622 6.05 -4.95 26.69
C LYS A 622 6.97 -4.31 25.64
N ALA A 623 7.31 -5.03 24.57
CA ALA A 623 8.13 -4.55 23.46
C ALA A 623 7.33 -3.78 22.41
N PHE A 624 6.02 -4.02 22.31
CA PHE A 624 5.22 -3.34 21.29
C PHE A 624 5.10 -1.84 21.54
N PHE A 625 5.22 -0.98 20.51
CA PHE A 625 5.03 0.48 20.64
C PHE A 625 5.80 1.11 21.82
N ALA A 626 7.03 0.66 22.06
CA ALA A 626 7.86 1.11 23.20
C ALA A 626 9.21 1.70 22.75
N PRO A 627 9.23 2.72 21.87
CA PRO A 627 10.47 3.26 21.27
C PRO A 627 11.47 3.79 22.31
N TRP A 628 10.98 4.24 23.46
CA TRP A 628 11.82 4.70 24.57
C TRP A 628 12.72 3.61 25.14
N ARG A 629 12.33 2.33 25.06
CA ARG A 629 13.18 1.21 25.46
C ARG A 629 14.43 1.16 24.59
N LEU A 630 14.28 1.43 23.29
CA LEU A 630 15.41 1.50 22.37
C LEU A 630 16.28 2.73 22.68
N ALA A 631 15.66 3.90 22.84
CA ALA A 631 16.37 5.15 23.04
C ALA A 631 17.09 5.27 24.40
N TYR A 632 16.55 4.70 25.48
CA TYR A 632 17.09 4.88 26.83
C TYR A 632 17.69 3.61 27.46
N GLU A 633 17.44 2.42 26.89
CA GLU A 633 17.92 1.15 27.46
C GLU A 633 18.98 0.46 26.58
N GLY A 634 19.87 1.26 25.99
CA GLY A 634 21.11 0.77 25.36
C GLY A 634 21.15 0.80 23.82
N GLY A 635 20.18 1.43 23.16
CA GLY A 635 20.16 1.54 21.71
C GLY A 635 19.86 0.21 21.00
N VAL A 636 20.28 0.10 19.73
CA VAL A 636 20.05 -1.08 18.88
C VAL A 636 20.91 -2.28 19.28
N ASP A 637 22.08 -2.02 19.83
CA ASP A 637 23.14 -3.00 20.07
C ASP A 637 22.68 -4.21 20.90
N PRO A 638 21.99 -4.04 22.06
CA PRO A 638 21.58 -5.17 22.87
C PRO A 638 20.57 -6.09 22.19
N LEU A 639 19.66 -5.52 21.39
CA LEU A 639 18.66 -6.28 20.65
C LEU A 639 19.30 -7.05 19.52
N ILE A 640 20.22 -6.44 18.78
CA ILE A 640 20.91 -7.09 17.66
C ILE A 640 21.73 -8.28 18.17
N ARG A 641 22.50 -8.09 19.26
CA ARG A 641 23.19 -9.21 19.93
C ARG A 641 22.24 -10.31 20.33
N GLY A 642 21.10 -9.98 20.95
CA GLY A 642 20.08 -10.97 21.29
C GLY A 642 19.54 -11.71 20.06
N MET A 643 19.27 -11.02 18.96
CA MET A 643 18.67 -11.63 17.77
C MET A 643 19.61 -12.58 17.04
N PHE A 644 20.90 -12.26 16.92
CA PHE A 644 21.86 -13.16 16.25
C PHE A 644 22.48 -14.23 17.15
N SER A 645 22.35 -14.14 18.48
CA SER A 645 22.92 -15.14 19.41
C SER A 645 21.91 -16.10 20.02
N ILE A 646 20.63 -15.72 20.06
CA ILE A 646 19.58 -16.52 20.69
C ILE A 646 18.83 -17.32 19.63
N PRO A 647 18.58 -18.63 19.85
CA PRO A 647 17.72 -19.45 19.00
C PRO A 647 16.36 -18.84 18.73
N ALA A 648 15.81 -19.05 17.54
CA ALA A 648 14.38 -18.80 17.30
C ALA A 648 13.54 -19.82 18.07
N LYS A 649 12.23 -19.57 18.19
CA LYS A 649 11.30 -20.60 18.66
C LYS A 649 11.16 -21.67 17.56
N LEU A 650 11.26 -22.94 17.92
CA LEU A 650 10.96 -24.04 17.00
C LEU A 650 9.44 -24.13 16.76
N LYS A 651 9.05 -24.31 15.49
CA LYS A 651 7.67 -24.64 15.12
C LYS A 651 7.49 -26.16 15.18
N THR A 652 6.59 -26.63 16.05
CA THR A 652 6.12 -28.03 16.10
C THR A 652 4.60 -28.06 15.97
N PRO A 653 3.98 -29.22 15.71
CA PRO A 653 2.51 -29.33 15.64
C PRO A 653 1.80 -28.91 16.94
N GLU A 654 2.41 -29.13 18.11
CA GLU A 654 1.88 -28.76 19.43
C GLU A 654 2.34 -27.37 19.90
N GLU A 655 3.40 -26.82 19.32
CA GLU A 655 3.96 -25.51 19.66
C GLU A 655 3.88 -24.57 18.45
N ASN A 656 2.69 -24.02 18.16
CA ASN A 656 2.51 -23.06 17.06
C ASN A 656 2.84 -21.62 17.49
N LEU A 657 1.89 -20.84 18.02
CA LEU A 657 2.13 -19.45 18.44
C LEU A 657 2.19 -19.36 19.96
N ASN A 658 3.20 -18.64 20.46
CA ASN A 658 3.36 -18.44 21.89
C ASN A 658 2.25 -17.52 22.47
N SER A 659 1.92 -17.70 23.75
CA SER A 659 0.82 -16.98 24.41
C SER A 659 0.96 -15.45 24.48
N GLU A 660 2.17 -14.90 24.25
CA GLU A 660 2.33 -13.44 24.18
C GLU A 660 1.63 -12.85 22.94
N LEU A 661 1.48 -13.65 21.88
CA LEU A 661 0.83 -13.25 20.62
C LEU A 661 -0.66 -13.62 20.54
N THR A 662 -1.11 -14.63 21.29
CA THR A 662 -2.51 -15.07 21.25
C THR A 662 -3.34 -14.55 22.42
N GLU A 663 -2.71 -14.29 23.57
CA GLU A 663 -3.40 -13.84 24.79
C GLU A 663 -3.03 -12.43 25.23
N LYS A 664 -1.85 -11.94 24.84
CA LYS A 664 -1.33 -10.65 25.33
C LYS A 664 -0.94 -9.68 24.22
N LEU A 665 -1.36 -9.95 22.98
CA LEU A 665 -1.06 -9.08 21.86
C LEU A 665 -1.63 -7.70 22.17
N PHE A 666 -0.74 -6.73 22.34
CA PHE A 666 -1.10 -5.38 22.72
C PHE A 666 -1.97 -5.32 24.00
N GLN A 667 -1.72 -6.18 25.00
CA GLN A 667 -2.36 -6.12 26.33
C GLN A 667 -2.11 -4.76 27.01
N SER A 668 -0.94 -4.19 26.70
CA SER A 668 -0.58 -2.78 26.74
C SER A 668 -1.73 -1.81 26.56
N SER A 669 -2.52 -2.16 25.56
CA SER A 669 -3.08 -1.23 24.63
C SER A 669 -4.44 -1.66 24.17
N HIS A 670 -5.16 -2.52 24.87
CA HIS A 670 -6.55 -2.80 24.51
C HIS A 670 -7.33 -3.13 25.77
N ALA A 671 -8.61 -2.74 25.83
CA ALA A 671 -9.53 -3.22 26.87
C ALA A 671 -9.66 -4.76 26.85
N VAL A 672 -9.37 -5.38 25.69
CA VAL A 672 -9.21 -6.82 25.49
C VAL A 672 -7.96 -7.03 24.65
N ALA A 673 -6.91 -7.65 25.20
CA ALA A 673 -5.73 -8.02 24.41
C ALA A 673 -6.15 -8.76 23.12
N LEU A 674 -5.52 -8.42 22.01
CA LEU A 674 -5.83 -9.05 20.73
C LEU A 674 -5.27 -10.47 20.66
N ASP A 675 -5.64 -11.19 19.62
CA ASP A 675 -5.19 -12.55 19.34
C ASP A 675 -4.72 -12.63 17.88
N LEU A 676 -3.40 -12.70 17.68
CA LEU A 676 -2.80 -12.67 16.35
C LEU A 676 -3.21 -13.88 15.50
N ALA A 677 -3.32 -15.06 16.12
CA ALA A 677 -3.75 -16.28 15.43
C ALA A 677 -5.20 -16.16 14.96
N ALA A 678 -6.09 -15.71 15.85
CA ALA A 678 -7.49 -15.51 15.52
C ALA A 678 -7.67 -14.44 14.43
N ILE A 679 -6.88 -13.36 14.46
CA ILE A 679 -6.86 -12.32 13.43
C ILE A 679 -6.37 -12.86 12.09
N ASN A 680 -5.33 -13.70 12.06
CA ASN A 680 -4.84 -14.30 10.80
C ASN A 680 -5.92 -15.15 10.12
N ILE A 681 -6.64 -15.96 10.88
CA ILE A 681 -7.75 -16.78 10.36
C ILE A 681 -8.91 -15.90 9.90
N GLN A 682 -9.29 -14.89 10.69
CA GLN A 682 -10.38 -13.98 10.33
C GLN A 682 -10.04 -13.14 9.08
N ARG A 683 -8.80 -12.68 8.96
CA ARG A 683 -8.29 -11.94 7.79
C ARG A 683 -8.25 -12.82 6.54
N SER A 684 -7.91 -14.11 6.69
CA SER A 684 -7.97 -15.07 5.57
C SER A 684 -9.40 -15.22 5.01
N ARG A 685 -10.41 -15.22 5.90
CA ARG A 685 -11.83 -15.22 5.49
C ARG A 685 -12.23 -13.91 4.82
N ASP A 686 -11.78 -12.77 5.36
CA ASP A 686 -12.03 -11.44 4.80
C ASP A 686 -11.47 -11.29 3.37
N HIS A 687 -10.27 -11.83 3.14
CA HIS A 687 -9.59 -11.83 1.84
C HIS A 687 -10.10 -12.91 0.88
N GLY A 688 -11.10 -13.71 1.27
CA GLY A 688 -11.68 -14.76 0.43
C GLY A 688 -10.67 -15.85 0.05
N LEU A 689 -9.70 -16.16 0.92
CA LEU A 689 -8.75 -17.22 0.63
C LEU A 689 -9.47 -18.58 0.59
N PRO A 690 -9.21 -19.42 -0.43
CA PRO A 690 -9.73 -20.79 -0.46
C PRO A 690 -9.24 -21.67 0.69
N GLY A 691 -9.93 -22.79 0.90
CA GLY A 691 -9.56 -23.77 1.91
C GLY A 691 -8.27 -24.53 1.59
N TYR A 692 -7.74 -25.22 2.61
CA TYR A 692 -6.49 -25.97 2.56
C TYR A 692 -6.35 -26.88 1.33
N ASN A 693 -7.36 -27.70 1.02
CA ASN A 693 -7.29 -28.65 -0.10
C ASN A 693 -7.15 -27.97 -1.47
N VAL A 694 -7.71 -26.78 -1.68
CA VAL A 694 -7.57 -26.04 -2.94
C VAL A 694 -6.11 -25.63 -3.17
N TYR A 695 -5.42 -25.20 -2.11
CA TYR A 695 -3.99 -24.90 -2.20
C TYR A 695 -3.11 -26.14 -2.32
N ARG A 696 -3.53 -27.27 -1.75
CA ARG A 696 -2.84 -28.55 -1.96
C ARG A 696 -2.89 -28.97 -3.42
N GLU A 697 -4.08 -28.94 -4.03
CA GLU A 697 -4.24 -29.22 -5.46
C GLU A 697 -3.42 -28.25 -6.32
N PHE A 698 -3.47 -26.94 -6.01
CA PHE A 698 -2.65 -25.93 -6.70
C PHE A 698 -1.15 -26.24 -6.63
N CYS A 699 -0.69 -26.80 -5.50
CA CYS A 699 0.70 -27.21 -5.30
C CYS A 699 1.00 -28.66 -5.74
N ASN A 700 0.10 -29.30 -6.51
CA ASN A 700 0.22 -30.71 -6.96
C ASN A 700 0.37 -31.73 -5.81
N LEU A 701 -0.30 -31.48 -4.68
CA LEU A 701 -0.36 -32.38 -3.53
C LEU A 701 -1.72 -33.08 -3.46
N SER A 702 -1.76 -34.30 -2.92
CA SER A 702 -3.00 -35.04 -2.67
C SER A 702 -3.93 -34.27 -1.73
N THR A 703 -5.25 -34.31 -1.94
CA THR A 703 -6.21 -33.70 -1.01
C THR A 703 -6.38 -34.55 0.25
N ALA A 704 -6.81 -33.91 1.34
CA ALA A 704 -7.17 -34.59 2.58
C ALA A 704 -8.70 -34.61 2.75
N ALA A 705 -9.32 -35.76 2.54
CA ALA A 705 -10.76 -35.96 2.72
C ALA A 705 -11.08 -36.49 4.14
N THR A 706 -10.18 -37.30 4.71
CA THR A 706 -10.25 -37.81 6.08
C THR A 706 -9.07 -37.31 6.91
N PHE A 707 -9.17 -37.46 8.24
CA PHE A 707 -8.07 -37.10 9.15
C PHE A 707 -6.82 -37.96 8.90
N ASP A 708 -7.00 -39.24 8.55
CA ASP A 708 -5.90 -40.16 8.22
C ASP A 708 -5.08 -39.69 7.02
N ASN A 709 -5.69 -38.99 6.05
CA ASN A 709 -4.94 -38.39 4.95
C ASN A 709 -3.96 -37.30 5.41
N MET A 710 -4.08 -36.81 6.64
CA MET A 710 -3.19 -35.83 7.25
C MET A 710 -2.05 -36.45 8.07
N GLU A 711 -2.03 -37.78 8.29
CA GLU A 711 -1.08 -38.47 9.18
C GLU A 711 0.39 -38.18 8.81
N ASN A 712 0.71 -38.14 7.52
CA ASN A 712 2.07 -37.84 7.06
C ASN A 712 2.48 -36.36 7.23
N TYR A 713 1.51 -35.46 7.49
CA TYR A 713 1.70 -34.01 7.57
C TYR A 713 1.54 -33.46 9.00
N ILE A 714 0.85 -34.21 9.87
CA ILE A 714 0.64 -33.89 11.29
C ILE A 714 1.20 -35.08 12.09
N LYS A 715 2.51 -35.04 12.37
CA LYS A 715 3.18 -36.05 13.20
C LYS A 715 3.37 -35.48 14.60
N SER A 716 2.86 -36.14 15.63
CA SER A 716 3.22 -35.79 17.00
C SER A 716 4.74 -35.90 17.15
N ALA A 717 5.35 -34.88 17.77
CA ALA A 717 6.79 -34.85 18.03
C ALA A 717 7.26 -36.05 18.87
#